data_AF-A0A972GG00-F1
#
_entry.id   AF-A0A972GG00-F1
#
_cell.length_a   1.000
_cell.length_b   1.000
_cell.length_c   1.000
_cell.angle_alpha   90.00
_cell.angle_beta   90.00
_cell.angle_gamma   90.00
#
_symmetry.space_group_name_H-M   'P 1'
#
loop_
_entity.id
_entity.type
_entity.pdbx_description
1 polymer ?
#
loop_
_entity_poly.entity_id
_entity_poly.type
_entity_poly.pdbx_seq_one_letter_code
_entity_poly.pdbx_strand_id
1 'polypeptide(L)'
;VLSQDATLRADAEALLDLLAVGNVSGFMTAFEDYLLAWADVDHIDPDSRNTNIHGTQTGMDARHLTFLEKAYGQGYIQKWWDGPGGYSDPHHLAARQLTAQFEDLVEMLAGRFIAQSATSTALMAATTQTEFDTLFNAHLFSELTGLVAGYSPSNRGLEGDLQPVLDSLVGSIQSGEVAPEEAARLFYIMHHDMEPDATLFSDQLRNLADINGAAEAYMLSEGVRALADGHQLAFGTSGDDILSTNDYGLIVGGKGNDTLSGGAEADLYIYTSGDGSDVIEDAERFHSRTDRLVFTDLTLDQVTFGQNSSRDLVITLPDNETVTIAGHFAYGLTGGTGYEMELIEFAYGTVLDTHQIRQKSVADQKVTGAVSGTRLSENYIHTQGDGSYTITDLGINSFHDSLTFTDVNAEDAKFSKTAHMDLRIELPNGEIITVVDHFRNGLSGLNYAYEIEKIVFADGTELNTQDIRLKSIADQKASGDVLGTEVAETYSHSQGDGSYTITDFSSQTSQIDRLEFTDVDAADVLFSKNSDKDLIITLANGETITVIDHFLANHTGRFSYQIEQVTFSDGTVLDLQRIADKVDADLFAGGGTSGGQDQTGTPGADNYAHVLGDGSYTITDESSSPSTIDRLTFLDVTATDVAFDQNAGGDLVITLSNGETVTITDHFASTHYDMEEIAFADGTVYTPDDILNLI
;
A
#
# COMPACT_ATOMS: atom_id res chain seq x y z
N VAL A 1 -64.26 18.33 -6.58
CA VAL A 1 -64.44 18.65 -8.01
C VAL A 1 -63.05 18.83 -8.55
N LEU A 2 -62.60 17.98 -9.46
CA LEU A 2 -61.32 18.13 -10.14
C LEU A 2 -61.25 19.50 -10.84
N SER A 3 -60.04 19.92 -11.22
CA SER A 3 -59.80 21.16 -11.94
C SER A 3 -60.78 21.34 -13.11
N GLN A 4 -61.23 22.57 -13.34
CA GLN A 4 -62.01 22.91 -14.55
C GLN A 4 -61.12 22.96 -15.80
N ASP A 5 -59.80 22.85 -15.64
CA ASP A 5 -58.84 22.71 -16.71
C ASP A 5 -58.88 21.29 -17.28
N ALA A 6 -59.20 21.18 -18.58
CA ALA A 6 -59.33 19.90 -19.26
C ALA A 6 -57.98 19.18 -19.45
N THR A 7 -56.88 19.92 -19.54
CA THR A 7 -55.53 19.36 -19.70
C THR A 7 -55.05 18.80 -18.36
N LEU A 8 -55.12 19.60 -17.29
CA LEU A 8 -54.73 19.14 -15.95
C LEU A 8 -55.56 17.93 -15.48
N ARG A 9 -56.84 17.89 -15.88
CA ARG A 9 -57.70 16.74 -15.65
C ARG A 9 -57.22 15.49 -16.41
N ALA A 10 -56.85 15.62 -17.67
CA ALA A 10 -56.36 14.50 -18.48
C ALA A 10 -55.03 13.96 -17.93
N ASP A 11 -54.14 14.85 -17.48
CA ASP A 11 -52.86 14.45 -16.88
C ASP A 11 -53.09 13.72 -15.55
N ALA A 12 -54.01 14.21 -14.70
CA ALA A 12 -54.39 13.51 -13.48
C ALA A 12 -55.07 12.15 -13.73
N GLU A 13 -55.88 12.02 -14.80
CA GLU A 13 -56.45 10.74 -15.23
C GLU A 13 -55.34 9.76 -15.67
N ALA A 14 -54.32 10.22 -16.40
CA ALA A 14 -53.18 9.39 -16.80
C ALA A 14 -52.33 8.90 -15.61
N LEU A 15 -52.13 9.75 -14.60
CA LEU A 15 -51.47 9.35 -13.34
C LEU A 15 -52.25 8.25 -12.62
N LEU A 16 -53.57 8.37 -12.59
CA LEU A 16 -54.43 7.36 -11.97
C LEU A 16 -54.46 6.04 -12.75
N ASP A 17 -54.35 6.08 -14.08
CA ASP A 17 -54.22 4.88 -14.91
C ASP A 17 -52.93 4.10 -14.62
N LEU A 18 -51.81 4.79 -14.35
CA LEU A 18 -50.54 4.16 -13.94
C LEU A 18 -50.68 3.47 -12.58
N LEU A 19 -51.33 4.15 -11.62
CA LEU A 19 -51.57 3.60 -10.29
C LEU A 19 -52.57 2.44 -10.30
N ALA A 20 -53.57 2.45 -11.19
CA ALA A 20 -54.55 1.38 -11.32
C ALA A 20 -53.94 0.03 -11.74
N VAL A 21 -52.76 0.05 -12.35
CA VAL A 21 -52.00 -1.15 -12.75
C VAL A 21 -50.73 -1.36 -11.91
N GLY A 22 -50.57 -0.61 -10.81
CA GLY A 22 -49.45 -0.80 -9.88
C GLY A 22 -48.11 -0.28 -10.38
N ASN A 23 -48.07 0.57 -11.41
CA ASN A 23 -46.83 1.15 -11.96
C ASN A 23 -46.46 2.43 -11.19
N VAL A 24 -45.81 2.28 -10.03
CA VAL A 24 -45.44 3.38 -9.13
C VAL A 24 -44.25 4.16 -9.68
N SER A 25 -43.26 3.50 -10.30
CA SER A 25 -42.10 4.13 -10.93
C SER A 25 -42.53 5.03 -12.09
N GLY A 26 -43.36 4.49 -13.00
CA GLY A 26 -43.92 5.28 -14.10
C GLY A 26 -44.81 6.41 -13.59
N PHE A 27 -45.54 6.19 -12.48
CA PHE A 27 -46.26 7.25 -11.80
C PHE A 27 -45.33 8.34 -11.28
N MET A 28 -44.22 8.02 -10.60
CA MET A 28 -43.30 9.01 -10.03
C MET A 28 -42.70 9.91 -11.11
N THR A 29 -42.24 9.34 -12.23
CA THR A 29 -41.74 10.14 -13.36
C THR A 29 -42.82 11.06 -13.92
N ALA A 30 -44.03 10.53 -14.16
CA ALA A 30 -45.13 11.34 -14.68
C ALA A 30 -45.64 12.38 -13.67
N PHE A 31 -45.53 12.10 -12.37
CA PHE A 31 -45.99 12.96 -11.29
C PHE A 31 -45.08 14.17 -11.11
N GLU A 32 -43.76 13.98 -11.25
CA GLU A 32 -42.81 15.09 -11.30
C GLU A 32 -43.13 16.02 -12.48
N ASP A 33 -43.25 15.48 -13.69
CA ASP A 33 -43.63 16.25 -14.89
C ASP A 33 -44.95 17.00 -14.68
N TYR A 34 -45.94 16.33 -14.07
CA TYR A 34 -47.22 16.94 -13.70
C TYR A 34 -47.05 18.09 -12.70
N LEU A 35 -46.19 17.96 -11.68
CA LEU A 35 -45.91 19.03 -10.72
C LEU A 35 -45.19 20.21 -11.36
N LEU A 36 -44.23 19.96 -12.25
CA LEU A 36 -43.53 21.01 -13.01
C LEU A 36 -44.49 21.76 -13.94
N ALA A 37 -45.39 21.06 -14.62
CA ALA A 37 -46.44 21.68 -15.44
C ALA A 37 -47.46 22.45 -14.58
N TRP A 38 -47.89 21.87 -13.45
CA TRP A 38 -48.82 22.51 -12.51
C TRP A 38 -48.25 23.81 -11.93
N ALA A 39 -46.95 23.83 -11.64
CA ALA A 39 -46.26 25.02 -11.19
C ALA A 39 -45.90 25.99 -12.32
N ASP A 40 -46.19 25.67 -13.59
CA ASP A 40 -45.84 26.45 -14.78
C ASP A 40 -44.33 26.71 -14.86
N VAL A 41 -43.53 25.64 -14.75
CA VAL A 41 -42.06 25.66 -14.84
C VAL A 41 -41.50 24.61 -15.82
N ASP A 42 -42.35 23.75 -16.37
CA ASP A 42 -42.02 22.72 -17.36
C ASP A 42 -41.36 23.26 -18.63
N HIS A 43 -41.71 24.50 -19.02
CA HIS A 43 -41.16 25.19 -20.18
C HIS A 43 -39.76 25.80 -19.96
N ILE A 44 -39.25 25.79 -18.73
CA ILE A 44 -37.93 26.33 -18.41
C ILE A 44 -36.87 25.35 -18.93
N ASP A 45 -35.88 25.89 -19.64
CA ASP A 45 -34.72 25.11 -20.07
C ASP A 45 -33.98 24.56 -18.84
N PRO A 46 -33.87 23.23 -18.67
CA PRO A 46 -33.25 22.60 -17.49
C PRO A 46 -31.85 23.13 -17.19
N ASP A 47 -31.10 23.53 -18.23
CA ASP A 47 -29.73 24.00 -18.10
C ASP A 47 -29.63 25.52 -17.88
N SER A 48 -30.73 26.27 -17.93
CA SER A 48 -30.72 27.75 -17.91
C SER A 48 -30.20 28.37 -16.61
N ARG A 49 -30.14 27.57 -15.53
CA ARG A 49 -29.62 27.96 -14.20
C ARG A 49 -28.37 27.17 -13.81
N ASN A 50 -27.82 26.38 -14.73
CA ASN A 50 -26.63 25.56 -14.51
C ASN A 50 -25.37 26.43 -14.64
N THR A 51 -24.81 26.85 -13.50
CA THR A 51 -23.64 27.74 -13.50
C THR A 51 -22.34 26.95 -13.48
N ASN A 52 -21.33 27.47 -14.18
CA ASN A 52 -19.96 26.97 -14.05
C ASN A 52 -19.23 27.86 -13.06
N ILE A 53 -19.09 27.37 -11.83
CA ILE A 53 -18.38 28.07 -10.76
C ILE A 53 -17.16 27.21 -10.39
N HIS A 54 -15.97 27.79 -10.50
CA HIS A 54 -14.69 27.12 -10.26
C HIS A 54 -14.43 25.86 -11.11
N GLY A 55 -14.93 25.82 -12.34
CA GLY A 55 -14.67 24.71 -13.27
C GLY A 55 -15.57 23.49 -13.07
N THR A 56 -16.52 23.56 -12.13
CA THR A 56 -17.49 22.49 -11.85
C THR A 56 -18.89 22.98 -12.27
N GLN A 57 -19.58 22.19 -13.10
CA GLN A 57 -20.99 22.44 -13.39
C GLN A 57 -21.82 22.05 -12.18
N THR A 58 -22.83 22.85 -11.87
CA THR A 58 -23.71 22.60 -10.72
C THR A 58 -24.65 21.42 -10.90
N GLY A 59 -25.02 21.08 -12.14
CA GLY A 59 -25.82 19.90 -12.47
C GLY A 59 -27.29 19.93 -12.05
N MET A 60 -27.77 21.00 -11.41
CA MET A 60 -29.17 21.11 -10.98
C MET A 60 -30.09 21.54 -12.12
N ASP A 61 -31.26 20.90 -12.20
CA ASP A 61 -32.33 21.27 -13.11
C ASP A 61 -32.99 22.61 -12.70
N ALA A 62 -32.95 23.58 -13.61
CA ALA A 62 -33.54 24.90 -13.42
C ALA A 62 -35.04 24.86 -13.12
N ARG A 63 -35.76 23.85 -13.61
CA ARG A 63 -37.19 23.64 -13.38
C ARG A 63 -37.44 23.31 -11.91
N HIS A 64 -36.61 22.46 -11.30
CA HIS A 64 -36.66 22.11 -9.87
C HIS A 64 -36.42 23.33 -8.99
N LEU A 65 -35.38 24.10 -9.29
CA LEU A 65 -35.08 25.33 -8.54
C LEU A 65 -36.25 26.31 -8.62
N THR A 66 -36.76 26.55 -9.82
CA THR A 66 -37.86 27.51 -10.02
C THR A 66 -39.16 27.01 -9.38
N PHE A 67 -39.37 25.69 -9.34
CA PHE A 67 -40.47 25.09 -8.58
C PHE A 67 -40.35 25.42 -7.09
N LEU A 68 -39.19 25.20 -6.48
CA LEU A 68 -38.94 25.52 -5.07
C LEU A 68 -39.12 27.03 -4.80
N GLU A 69 -38.58 27.90 -5.66
CA GLU A 69 -38.74 29.35 -5.54
C GLU A 69 -40.22 29.77 -5.51
N LYS A 70 -41.05 29.15 -6.37
CA LYS A 70 -42.51 29.34 -6.39
C LYS A 70 -43.18 28.75 -5.14
N ALA A 71 -42.82 27.53 -4.74
CA ALA A 71 -43.42 26.82 -3.60
C ALA A 71 -43.19 27.56 -2.27
N TYR A 72 -41.98 28.07 -2.05
CA TYR A 72 -41.61 28.81 -0.84
C TYR A 72 -41.87 30.33 -0.95
N GLY A 73 -42.24 30.82 -2.14
CA GLY A 73 -42.58 32.21 -2.40
C GLY A 73 -41.40 33.18 -2.28
N GLN A 74 -40.17 32.68 -2.40
CA GLN A 74 -38.93 33.45 -2.34
C GLN A 74 -37.96 32.95 -3.40
N GLY A 75 -37.41 33.86 -4.19
CA GLY A 75 -36.31 33.53 -5.12
C GLY A 75 -35.07 33.10 -4.36
N TYR A 76 -34.33 32.15 -4.92
CA TYR A 76 -33.08 31.69 -4.33
C TYR A 76 -32.04 32.81 -4.39
N ILE A 77 -31.25 32.94 -3.32
CA ILE A 77 -30.17 33.92 -3.23
C ILE A 77 -28.94 33.22 -2.68
N GLN A 78 -27.95 32.98 -3.54
CA GLN A 78 -26.64 32.49 -3.12
C GLN A 78 -25.92 33.57 -2.32
N LYS A 79 -25.59 33.28 -1.06
CA LYS A 79 -24.75 34.14 -0.22
C LYS A 79 -23.35 33.54 -0.09
N TRP A 80 -22.34 34.36 -0.35
CA TRP A 80 -20.93 34.03 -0.16
C TRP A 80 -20.39 34.68 1.11
N TRP A 81 -19.32 34.11 1.66
CA TRP A 81 -18.70 34.51 2.93
C TRP A 81 -18.03 35.90 2.88
N ASP A 82 -17.80 36.47 1.69
CA ASP A 82 -17.19 37.78 1.45
C ASP A 82 -18.20 38.93 1.24
N GLY A 83 -19.51 38.64 1.16
CA GLY A 83 -20.63 39.59 1.15
C GLY A 83 -20.84 40.41 -0.14
N PRO A 84 -21.98 41.11 -0.29
CA PRO A 84 -23.32 40.55 -0.25
C PRO A 84 -23.58 39.72 -1.52
N GLY A 85 -23.74 38.40 -1.37
CA GLY A 85 -24.13 37.51 -2.47
C GLY A 85 -25.56 37.80 -2.93
N GLY A 86 -25.72 37.99 -4.25
CA GLY A 86 -26.97 38.34 -4.92
C GLY A 86 -27.15 37.58 -6.23
N TYR A 87 -26.53 36.40 -6.35
CA TYR A 87 -26.73 35.53 -7.51
C TYR A 87 -28.03 34.74 -7.31
N SER A 88 -28.83 34.68 -8.36
CA SER A 88 -30.06 33.87 -8.41
C SER A 88 -29.75 32.38 -8.48
N ASP A 89 -28.54 31.99 -8.83
CA ASP A 89 -28.22 30.61 -9.18
C ASP A 89 -27.34 29.97 -8.09
N PRO A 90 -27.61 28.71 -7.71
CA PRO A 90 -26.85 28.01 -6.68
C PRO A 90 -25.46 27.62 -7.17
N HIS A 91 -24.51 27.48 -6.23
CA HIS A 91 -23.27 26.73 -6.45
C HIS A 91 -23.51 25.21 -6.28
N HIS A 92 -22.55 24.36 -6.67
CA HIS A 92 -22.71 22.89 -6.69
C HIS A 92 -23.20 22.25 -5.37
N LEU A 93 -22.71 22.66 -4.19
CA LEU A 93 -23.17 22.07 -2.91
C LEU A 93 -24.63 22.43 -2.57
N ALA A 94 -25.00 23.69 -2.78
CA ALA A 94 -26.37 24.17 -2.60
C ALA A 94 -27.31 23.60 -3.66
N ALA A 95 -26.82 23.43 -4.89
CA ALA A 95 -27.54 22.80 -5.98
C ALA A 95 -27.90 21.34 -5.62
N ARG A 96 -26.97 20.59 -5.02
CA ARG A 96 -27.23 19.25 -4.46
C ARG A 96 -28.32 19.29 -3.39
N GLN A 97 -28.18 20.14 -2.37
CA GLN A 97 -29.16 20.28 -1.29
C GLN A 97 -30.55 20.71 -1.77
N LEU A 98 -30.63 21.58 -2.78
CA LEU A 98 -31.88 22.02 -3.35
C LEU A 98 -32.53 20.94 -4.23
N THR A 99 -31.72 20.12 -4.92
CA THR A 99 -32.23 18.98 -5.68
C THR A 99 -32.86 17.96 -4.73
N ALA A 100 -32.15 17.60 -3.65
CA ALA A 100 -32.67 16.78 -2.55
C ALA A 100 -33.99 17.34 -1.97
N GLN A 101 -34.04 18.64 -1.64
CA GLN A 101 -35.27 19.27 -1.15
C GLN A 101 -36.44 19.24 -2.14
N PHE A 102 -36.17 19.26 -3.44
CA PHE A 102 -37.21 19.11 -4.46
C PHE A 102 -37.72 17.68 -4.50
N GLU A 103 -36.82 16.70 -4.53
CA GLU A 103 -37.15 15.27 -4.53
C GLU A 103 -37.97 14.88 -3.30
N ASP A 104 -37.54 15.28 -2.10
CA ASP A 104 -38.25 15.09 -0.84
C ASP A 104 -39.70 15.62 -0.91
N LEU A 105 -39.88 16.82 -1.48
CA LEU A 105 -41.18 17.45 -1.62
C LEU A 105 -42.05 16.73 -2.65
N VAL A 106 -41.46 16.25 -3.76
CA VAL A 106 -42.15 15.46 -4.77
C VAL A 106 -42.64 14.15 -4.16
N GLU A 107 -41.80 13.43 -3.41
CA GLU A 107 -42.16 12.17 -2.74
C GLU A 107 -43.27 12.36 -1.70
N MET A 108 -43.18 13.40 -0.87
CA MET A 108 -44.26 13.74 0.08
C MET A 108 -45.60 14.00 -0.64
N LEU A 109 -45.58 14.78 -1.72
CA LEU A 109 -46.79 15.09 -2.48
C LEU A 109 -47.32 13.86 -3.24
N ALA A 110 -46.42 13.04 -3.77
CA ALA A 110 -46.72 11.78 -4.43
C ALA A 110 -47.45 10.85 -3.47
N GLY A 111 -46.94 10.71 -2.25
CA GLY A 111 -47.55 9.85 -1.25
C GLY A 111 -49.01 10.21 -0.96
N ARG A 112 -49.29 11.50 -0.84
CA ARG A 112 -50.66 12.01 -0.64
C ARG A 112 -51.55 11.85 -1.86
N PHE A 113 -50.99 11.98 -3.06
CA PHE A 113 -51.72 11.74 -4.29
C PHE A 113 -52.13 10.27 -4.37
N ILE A 114 -51.18 9.36 -4.15
CA ILE A 114 -51.41 7.92 -4.20
C ILE A 114 -52.45 7.52 -3.13
N ALA A 115 -52.39 8.09 -1.92
CA ALA A 115 -53.38 7.85 -0.88
C ALA A 115 -54.81 8.27 -1.26
N GLN A 116 -54.97 9.24 -2.16
CA GLN A 116 -56.26 9.71 -2.67
C GLN A 116 -56.71 9.02 -3.97
N SER A 117 -55.85 8.19 -4.58
CA SER A 117 -56.06 7.64 -5.92
C SER A 117 -57.33 6.80 -6.03
N ALA A 118 -57.55 5.87 -5.11
CA ALA A 118 -58.73 4.99 -5.12
C ALA A 118 -60.06 5.76 -5.03
N THR A 119 -60.13 6.74 -4.13
CA THR A 119 -61.30 7.61 -3.99
C THR A 119 -61.51 8.42 -5.27
N SER A 120 -60.44 8.96 -5.84
CA SER A 120 -60.49 9.78 -7.05
C SER A 120 -60.97 8.99 -8.26
N THR A 121 -60.40 7.80 -8.48
CA THR A 121 -60.80 6.87 -9.55
C THR A 121 -62.29 6.49 -9.44
N ALA A 122 -62.74 6.13 -8.24
CA ALA A 122 -64.13 5.75 -8.01
C ALA A 122 -65.10 6.94 -8.19
N LEU A 123 -64.77 8.14 -7.69
CA LEU A 123 -65.61 9.34 -7.84
C LEU A 123 -65.74 9.80 -9.29
N MET A 124 -64.72 9.60 -10.12
CA MET A 124 -64.75 10.01 -11.53
C MET A 124 -65.61 9.11 -12.40
N ALA A 125 -65.64 7.80 -12.09
CA ALA A 125 -66.29 6.81 -12.94
C ALA A 125 -67.68 6.39 -12.45
N ALA A 126 -67.97 6.47 -11.15
CA ALA A 126 -69.24 6.01 -10.59
C ALA A 126 -70.37 7.03 -10.75
N THR A 127 -71.58 6.56 -11.07
CA THR A 127 -72.81 7.36 -11.06
C THR A 127 -73.75 7.00 -9.91
N THR A 128 -73.46 5.90 -9.21
CA THR A 128 -74.21 5.40 -8.05
C THR A 128 -73.26 4.99 -6.92
N GLN A 129 -73.77 4.92 -5.69
CA GLN A 129 -72.98 4.47 -4.53
C GLN A 129 -72.46 3.04 -4.71
N THR A 130 -73.25 2.14 -5.30
CA THR A 130 -72.84 0.75 -5.53
C THR A 130 -71.69 0.65 -6.53
N GLU A 131 -71.71 1.46 -7.59
CA GLU A 131 -70.60 1.55 -8.54
C GLU A 131 -69.35 2.14 -7.87
N PHE A 132 -69.52 3.15 -7.02
CA PHE A 132 -68.43 3.74 -6.26
C PHE A 132 -67.76 2.70 -5.36
N ASP A 133 -68.53 2.00 -4.52
CA ASP A 133 -68.00 0.99 -3.60
C ASP A 133 -67.28 -0.13 -4.36
N THR A 134 -67.79 -0.50 -5.54
CA THR A 134 -67.17 -1.55 -6.38
C THR A 134 -65.83 -1.09 -6.94
N LEU A 135 -65.76 0.11 -7.50
CA LEU A 135 -64.53 0.66 -8.09
C LEU A 135 -63.49 1.02 -7.02
N PHE A 136 -63.93 1.54 -5.89
CA PHE A 136 -63.06 1.88 -4.76
C PHE A 136 -62.39 0.62 -4.21
N ASN A 137 -63.16 -0.41 -3.85
CA ASN A 137 -62.61 -1.64 -3.27
C ASN A 137 -61.77 -2.47 -4.28
N ALA A 138 -61.94 -2.24 -5.58
CA ALA A 138 -61.14 -2.90 -6.61
C ALA A 138 -59.80 -2.18 -6.89
N HIS A 139 -59.58 -0.99 -6.34
CA HIS A 139 -58.36 -0.24 -6.56
C HIS A 139 -57.23 -0.75 -5.66
N LEU A 140 -56.04 -0.95 -6.24
CA LEU A 140 -54.85 -1.49 -5.57
C LEU A 140 -54.46 -0.75 -4.29
N PHE A 141 -54.72 0.56 -4.26
CA PHE A 141 -54.34 1.46 -3.18
C PHE A 141 -55.52 1.95 -2.34
N SER A 142 -56.64 1.22 -2.33
CA SER A 142 -57.84 1.61 -1.59
C SER A 142 -57.64 1.73 -0.08
N GLU A 143 -56.80 0.87 0.50
CA GLU A 143 -56.45 0.92 1.93
C GLU A 143 -55.66 2.19 2.30
N LEU A 144 -54.91 2.80 1.37
CA LEU A 144 -54.17 4.04 1.61
C LEU A 144 -55.09 5.24 1.89
N THR A 145 -56.35 5.20 1.42
CA THR A 145 -57.30 6.30 1.65
C THR A 145 -57.53 6.55 3.15
N GLY A 146 -57.32 5.55 4.00
CA GLY A 146 -57.36 5.71 5.45
C GLY A 146 -56.33 6.71 5.98
N LEU A 147 -55.14 6.77 5.40
CA LEU A 147 -54.06 7.69 5.79
C LEU A 147 -54.43 9.16 5.56
N VAL A 148 -55.23 9.43 4.52
CA VAL A 148 -55.70 10.80 4.21
C VAL A 148 -56.49 11.39 5.38
N ALA A 149 -57.21 10.56 6.14
CA ALA A 149 -57.96 11.00 7.32
C ALA A 149 -57.06 11.39 8.49
N GLY A 150 -55.81 10.91 8.51
CA GLY A 150 -54.79 11.26 9.49
C GLY A 150 -53.83 12.36 9.04
N TYR A 151 -54.10 13.04 7.92
CA TYR A 151 -53.28 14.20 7.52
C TYR A 151 -53.22 15.24 8.65
N SER A 152 -52.01 15.60 9.05
CA SER A 152 -51.74 16.51 10.14
C SER A 152 -51.21 17.85 9.61
N PRO A 153 -51.98 18.94 9.77
CA PRO A 153 -51.53 20.26 9.31
C PRO A 153 -50.27 20.78 10.03
N SER A 154 -49.91 20.17 11.16
CA SER A 154 -48.82 20.62 12.04
C SER A 154 -47.44 20.20 11.53
N ASN A 155 -47.27 18.93 11.17
CA ASN A 155 -46.07 18.42 10.48
C ASN A 155 -46.25 18.45 8.96
N ARG A 156 -47.46 18.78 8.48
CA ARG A 156 -47.85 18.73 7.06
C ARG A 156 -47.69 17.33 6.47
N GLY A 157 -47.68 16.26 7.25
CA GLY A 157 -47.52 14.87 6.80
C GLY A 157 -48.80 14.05 6.94
N LEU A 158 -48.76 12.80 6.48
CA LEU A 158 -49.78 11.80 6.80
C LEU A 158 -49.49 11.21 8.19
N GLU A 159 -50.52 10.82 8.93
CA GLU A 159 -50.38 10.07 10.18
C GLU A 159 -51.32 8.85 10.12
N GLY A 160 -50.93 7.73 10.73
CA GLY A 160 -51.80 6.54 10.75
C GLY A 160 -51.05 5.22 10.92
N ASP A 161 -51.82 4.14 10.92
CA ASP A 161 -51.29 2.77 10.94
C ASP A 161 -51.04 2.30 9.51
N LEU A 162 -49.79 1.95 9.20
CA LEU A 162 -49.38 1.37 7.92
C LEU A 162 -49.64 -0.14 7.83
N GLN A 163 -50.07 -0.82 8.89
CA GLN A 163 -50.29 -2.27 8.84
C GLN A 163 -51.34 -2.69 7.80
N PRO A 164 -52.52 -2.03 7.68
CA PRO A 164 -53.50 -2.38 6.64
C PRO A 164 -52.97 -2.15 5.21
N VAL A 165 -52.12 -1.13 5.06
CA VAL A 165 -51.45 -0.81 3.79
C VAL A 165 -50.50 -1.92 3.39
N LEU A 166 -49.68 -2.37 4.34
CA LEU A 166 -48.72 -3.44 4.14
C LEU A 166 -49.39 -4.78 3.86
N ASP A 167 -50.45 -5.12 4.60
CA ASP A 167 -51.23 -6.33 4.37
C ASP A 167 -51.80 -6.36 2.94
N SER A 168 -52.28 -5.20 2.46
CA SER A 168 -52.77 -5.05 1.09
C SER A 168 -51.66 -5.22 0.06
N LEU A 169 -50.50 -4.59 0.25
CA LEU A 169 -49.37 -4.68 -0.68
C LEU A 169 -48.80 -6.10 -0.76
N VAL A 170 -48.65 -6.77 0.38
CA VAL A 170 -48.27 -8.19 0.45
C VAL A 170 -49.24 -9.03 -0.39
N GLY A 171 -50.55 -8.83 -0.21
CA GLY A 171 -51.58 -9.53 -0.99
C GLY A 171 -51.48 -9.26 -2.50
N SER A 172 -51.23 -8.02 -2.89
CA SER A 172 -51.08 -7.61 -4.29
C SER A 172 -49.82 -8.19 -4.95
N ILE A 173 -48.71 -8.29 -4.22
CA ILE A 173 -47.50 -8.93 -4.76
C ILE A 173 -47.68 -10.45 -4.84
N GLN A 174 -48.26 -11.10 -3.82
CA GLN A 174 -48.53 -12.56 -3.84
C GLN A 174 -49.47 -12.98 -4.97
N SER A 175 -50.42 -12.12 -5.34
CA SER A 175 -51.33 -12.33 -6.47
C SER A 175 -50.73 -11.94 -7.83
N GLY A 176 -49.56 -11.29 -7.84
CA GLY A 176 -48.87 -10.82 -9.04
C GLY A 176 -49.49 -9.56 -9.66
N GLU A 177 -50.32 -8.84 -8.91
CA GLU A 177 -50.97 -7.60 -9.34
C GLU A 177 -50.02 -6.39 -9.29
N VAL A 178 -49.05 -6.41 -8.37
CA VAL A 178 -48.01 -5.37 -8.22
C VAL A 178 -46.65 -6.06 -8.16
N ALA A 179 -45.65 -5.50 -8.85
CA ALA A 179 -44.29 -6.01 -8.77
C ALA A 179 -43.66 -5.67 -7.41
N PRO A 180 -42.82 -6.54 -6.81
CA PRO A 180 -42.20 -6.30 -5.50
C PRO A 180 -41.51 -4.93 -5.38
N GLU A 181 -40.79 -4.51 -6.42
CA GLU A 181 -40.09 -3.23 -6.54
C GLU A 181 -41.06 -2.03 -6.47
N GLU A 182 -42.22 -2.13 -7.10
CA GLU A 182 -43.23 -1.05 -7.12
C GLU A 182 -43.91 -0.90 -5.74
N ALA A 183 -44.10 -2.02 -5.03
CA ALA A 183 -44.62 -2.02 -3.68
C ALA A 183 -43.61 -1.47 -2.65
N ALA A 184 -42.32 -1.78 -2.82
CA ALA A 184 -41.25 -1.26 -1.97
C ALA A 184 -41.09 0.27 -2.13
N ARG A 185 -41.13 0.77 -3.37
CA ARG A 185 -41.12 2.20 -3.68
C ARG A 185 -42.28 2.93 -3.04
N LEU A 186 -43.48 2.37 -3.16
CA LEU A 186 -44.65 2.95 -2.50
C LEU A 186 -44.49 3.01 -0.98
N PHE A 187 -43.97 1.95 -0.36
CA PHE A 187 -43.72 1.93 1.07
C PHE A 187 -42.70 3.00 1.49
N TYR A 188 -41.61 3.16 0.73
CA TYR A 188 -40.62 4.22 0.94
C TYR A 188 -41.25 5.63 0.84
N ILE A 189 -42.03 5.88 -0.20
CA ILE A 189 -42.77 7.15 -0.40
C ILE A 189 -43.74 7.41 0.78
N MET A 190 -44.47 6.40 1.24
CA MET A 190 -45.35 6.53 2.41
C MET A 190 -44.56 6.83 3.68
N HIS A 191 -43.42 6.17 3.87
CA HIS A 191 -42.57 6.37 5.04
C HIS A 191 -42.06 7.80 5.12
N HIS A 192 -41.55 8.33 4.01
CA HIS A 192 -41.01 9.68 3.93
C HIS A 192 -42.04 10.76 4.31
N ASP A 193 -43.33 10.56 3.99
CA ASP A 193 -44.40 11.51 4.32
C ASP A 193 -44.99 11.34 5.73
N MET A 194 -44.66 10.27 6.48
CA MET A 194 -45.39 9.87 7.70
C MET A 194 -44.71 10.16 9.05
N GLU A 195 -43.47 10.67 9.09
CA GLU A 195 -42.66 10.85 10.32
C GLU A 195 -42.88 9.76 11.42
N PRO A 196 -42.83 8.45 11.11
CA PRO A 196 -43.21 7.45 12.11
C PRO A 196 -42.12 7.24 13.17
N ASP A 197 -42.54 6.94 14.40
CA ASP A 197 -41.68 6.39 15.45
C ASP A 197 -41.05 5.08 14.96
N ALA A 198 -39.72 4.97 15.00
CA ALA A 198 -38.92 3.82 14.58
C ALA A 198 -39.42 2.48 15.15
N THR A 199 -40.14 2.51 16.28
CA THR A 199 -40.75 1.33 16.92
C THR A 199 -41.93 0.76 16.12
N LEU A 200 -42.74 1.60 15.48
CA LEU A 200 -43.91 1.19 14.69
C LEU A 200 -43.49 0.54 13.35
N PHE A 201 -42.41 1.07 12.77
CA PHE A 201 -41.77 0.58 11.55
C PHE A 201 -41.20 -0.85 11.71
N SER A 202 -40.60 -1.14 12.88
CA SER A 202 -40.06 -2.44 13.27
C SER A 202 -41.11 -3.57 13.31
N ASP A 203 -42.33 -3.26 13.77
CA ASP A 203 -43.41 -4.26 13.89
C ASP A 203 -44.07 -4.60 12.54
N GLN A 204 -43.99 -3.68 11.59
CA GLN A 204 -44.71 -3.70 10.32
C GLN A 204 -43.93 -4.39 9.19
N LEU A 205 -42.61 -4.20 9.13
CA LEU A 205 -41.71 -4.90 8.20
C LEU A 205 -41.60 -6.40 8.49
N ARG A 206 -41.75 -6.85 9.75
CA ARG A 206 -41.73 -8.28 10.13
C ARG A 206 -42.72 -9.17 9.35
N ASN A 207 -43.76 -8.58 8.73
CA ASN A 207 -44.79 -9.29 7.97
C ASN A 207 -44.51 -9.38 6.45
N LEU A 208 -43.46 -8.73 5.94
CA LEU A 208 -43.10 -8.64 4.51
C LEU A 208 -42.05 -9.67 4.04
N ALA A 209 -41.58 -10.56 4.92
CA ALA A 209 -40.43 -11.47 4.70
C ALA A 209 -40.53 -12.46 3.51
N ASP A 210 -41.68 -12.55 2.84
CA ASP A 210 -42.02 -13.69 1.98
C ASP A 210 -42.01 -13.41 0.46
N ILE A 211 -41.47 -12.28 -0.02
CA ILE A 211 -41.61 -11.91 -1.45
C ILE A 211 -40.33 -11.35 -2.10
N ASN A 212 -40.03 -11.80 -3.33
CA ASN A 212 -38.68 -11.92 -3.92
C ASN A 212 -38.46 -11.03 -5.17
N GLY A 213 -37.31 -10.33 -5.26
CA GLY A 213 -36.80 -9.48 -6.37
C GLY A 213 -35.38 -8.92 -6.07
N ALA A 214 -34.41 -8.95 -6.99
CA ALA A 214 -33.00 -9.18 -6.61
C ALA A 214 -32.23 -8.09 -5.80
N ALA A 215 -32.48 -6.79 -5.97
CA ALA A 215 -31.72 -5.72 -5.27
C ALA A 215 -32.55 -5.07 -4.15
N GLU A 216 -33.76 -4.60 -4.48
CA GLU A 216 -34.69 -4.02 -3.51
C GLU A 216 -35.35 -5.09 -2.61
N ALA A 217 -35.53 -6.34 -3.09
CA ALA A 217 -35.92 -7.42 -2.17
C ALA A 217 -34.72 -8.02 -1.42
N TYR A 218 -33.47 -7.74 -1.81
CA TYR A 218 -32.34 -8.03 -0.93
C TYR A 218 -32.43 -7.11 0.29
N MET A 219 -32.55 -5.80 0.09
CA MET A 219 -32.77 -4.83 1.18
C MET A 219 -34.01 -5.17 2.02
N LEU A 220 -35.12 -5.51 1.37
CA LEU A 220 -36.34 -5.92 2.06
C LEU A 220 -36.12 -7.21 2.85
N SER A 221 -35.56 -8.26 2.25
CA SER A 221 -35.33 -9.55 2.92
C SER A 221 -34.39 -9.43 4.11
N GLU A 222 -33.33 -8.65 3.97
CA GLU A 222 -32.36 -8.39 5.03
C GLU A 222 -32.94 -7.50 6.11
N GLY A 223 -33.72 -6.47 5.76
CA GLY A 223 -34.44 -5.64 6.71
C GLY A 223 -35.46 -6.43 7.53
N VAL A 224 -36.22 -7.34 6.89
CA VAL A 224 -37.15 -8.20 7.62
C VAL A 224 -36.41 -9.21 8.51
N ARG A 225 -35.28 -9.78 8.07
CA ARG A 225 -34.45 -10.67 8.87
C ARG A 225 -33.85 -9.95 10.08
N ALA A 226 -33.20 -8.81 9.84
CA ALA A 226 -32.62 -7.96 10.86
C ALA A 226 -33.67 -7.63 11.94
N LEU A 227 -34.88 -7.25 11.55
CA LEU A 227 -35.96 -7.00 12.49
C LEU A 227 -36.46 -8.26 13.22
N ALA A 228 -36.54 -9.41 12.56
CA ALA A 228 -36.92 -10.67 13.20
C ALA A 228 -35.91 -11.05 14.31
N ASP A 229 -34.64 -10.76 14.07
CA ASP A 229 -33.54 -11.03 15.01
C ASP A 229 -33.36 -9.90 16.06
N GLY A 230 -34.11 -8.79 15.91
CA GLY A 230 -34.12 -7.66 16.86
C GLY A 230 -33.00 -6.65 16.64
N HIS A 231 -32.44 -6.61 15.43
CA HIS A 231 -31.41 -5.67 15.01
C HIS A 231 -32.00 -4.26 14.83
N GLN A 232 -31.16 -3.24 14.97
CA GLN A 232 -31.48 -1.85 14.75
C GLN A 232 -31.46 -1.55 13.25
N LEU A 233 -32.32 -0.64 12.79
CA LEU A 233 -32.30 -0.17 11.41
C LEU A 233 -32.03 1.33 11.38
N ALA A 234 -31.15 1.76 10.48
CA ALA A 234 -30.87 3.18 10.22
C ALA A 234 -30.94 3.46 8.71
N PHE A 235 -31.81 4.39 8.32
CA PHE A 235 -31.96 4.84 6.94
C PHE A 235 -31.73 6.34 6.91
N GLY A 236 -30.88 6.80 6.00
CA GLY A 236 -30.72 8.23 5.71
C GLY A 236 -31.69 8.69 4.63
N THR A 237 -31.41 9.87 4.13
CA THR A 237 -32.26 10.69 3.28
C THR A 237 -31.63 10.85 1.90
N SER A 238 -31.98 11.91 1.18
CA SER A 238 -31.33 12.31 -0.07
C SER A 238 -30.15 13.27 0.14
N GLY A 239 -29.86 13.66 1.39
CA GLY A 239 -28.77 14.54 1.77
C GLY A 239 -27.71 13.85 2.63
N ASP A 240 -26.58 14.55 2.86
CA ASP A 240 -25.47 14.02 3.64
C ASP A 240 -25.87 13.75 5.11
N ASP A 241 -25.90 12.49 5.51
CA ASP A 241 -26.37 12.01 6.80
C ASP A 241 -25.25 11.44 7.70
N ILE A 242 -25.54 11.41 9.01
CA ILE A 242 -24.71 10.72 10.00
C ILE A 242 -25.60 9.70 10.70
N LEU A 243 -25.41 8.43 10.36
CA LEU A 243 -26.22 7.32 10.82
C LEU A 243 -25.43 6.45 11.79
N SER A 244 -26.08 6.02 12.87
CA SER A 244 -25.45 5.09 13.80
C SER A 244 -26.44 4.11 14.41
N THR A 245 -25.99 2.86 14.56
CA THR A 245 -26.59 1.83 15.42
C THR A 245 -25.66 1.52 16.59
N ASN A 246 -26.14 0.79 17.59
CA ASN A 246 -25.37 0.52 18.82
C ASN A 246 -24.94 -0.96 18.98
N ASP A 247 -25.78 -1.87 18.52
CA ASP A 247 -25.56 -3.32 18.45
C ASP A 247 -25.89 -3.73 16.99
N TYR A 248 -26.23 -4.99 16.71
CA TYR A 248 -26.59 -5.48 15.36
C TYR A 248 -27.44 -4.47 14.58
N GLY A 249 -26.94 -4.03 13.44
CA GLY A 249 -27.50 -2.95 12.64
C GLY A 249 -27.71 -3.34 11.18
N LEU A 250 -28.72 -2.74 10.55
CA LEU A 250 -28.78 -2.59 9.10
C LEU A 250 -28.82 -1.10 8.79
N ILE A 251 -27.86 -0.65 7.99
CA ILE A 251 -27.67 0.77 7.67
C ILE A 251 -27.71 0.97 6.15
N VAL A 252 -28.54 1.92 5.72
CA VAL A 252 -28.61 2.40 4.34
C VAL A 252 -28.48 3.92 4.35
N GLY A 253 -27.42 4.44 3.73
CA GLY A 253 -27.17 5.89 3.64
C GLY A 253 -28.28 6.62 2.89
N GLY A 254 -28.62 6.14 1.69
CA GLY A 254 -29.55 6.83 0.81
C GLY A 254 -28.77 7.62 -0.23
N LYS A 255 -29.27 8.78 -0.69
CA LYS A 255 -28.47 9.67 -1.53
C LYS A 255 -27.73 10.66 -0.64
N GLY A 256 -26.53 11.07 -1.03
CA GLY A 256 -25.73 12.01 -0.23
C GLY A 256 -24.34 11.45 0.03
N ASN A 257 -23.49 12.22 0.70
CA ASN A 257 -22.22 11.68 1.19
C ASN A 257 -22.37 11.35 2.67
N ASP A 258 -22.60 10.08 2.99
CA ASP A 258 -23.02 9.68 4.33
C ASP A 258 -21.88 9.17 5.20
N THR A 259 -22.04 9.31 6.51
CA THR A 259 -21.17 8.69 7.52
C THR A 259 -21.97 7.65 8.29
N LEU A 260 -21.58 6.38 8.15
CA LEU A 260 -22.33 5.22 8.62
C LEU A 260 -21.55 4.49 9.72
N SER A 261 -22.16 4.25 10.88
CA SER A 261 -21.52 3.51 11.98
C SER A 261 -22.42 2.42 12.55
N GLY A 262 -22.05 1.15 12.35
CA GLY A 262 -22.80 -0.02 12.83
C GLY A 262 -22.81 -0.18 14.35
N GLY A 263 -21.75 0.26 15.01
CA GLY A 263 -21.63 0.11 16.46
C GLY A 263 -21.04 -1.25 16.82
N ALA A 264 -21.69 -2.00 17.72
CA ALA A 264 -21.24 -3.30 18.16
C ALA A 264 -21.99 -4.44 17.43
N GLU A 265 -21.48 -5.66 17.58
CA GLU A 265 -22.05 -6.86 16.94
C GLU A 265 -21.86 -6.87 15.42
N ALA A 266 -22.66 -7.63 14.67
CA ALA A 266 -22.48 -7.78 13.23
C ALA A 266 -23.49 -6.91 12.49
N ASP A 267 -22.98 -6.04 11.63
CA ASP A 267 -23.72 -4.98 10.96
C ASP A 267 -23.78 -5.20 9.44
N LEU A 268 -24.87 -4.72 8.84
CA LEU A 268 -25.12 -4.80 7.42
C LEU A 268 -25.22 -3.40 6.83
N TYR A 269 -24.26 -3.05 5.98
CA TYR A 269 -24.27 -1.80 5.21
C TYR A 269 -24.74 -2.11 3.79
N ILE A 270 -25.73 -1.38 3.29
CA ILE A 270 -26.23 -1.57 1.93
C ILE A 270 -26.01 -0.29 1.11
N TYR A 271 -25.40 -0.47 -0.06
CA TYR A 271 -25.05 0.61 -0.96
C TYR A 271 -25.55 0.29 -2.39
N THR A 272 -26.10 1.30 -3.06
CA THR A 272 -26.52 1.24 -4.47
C THR A 272 -25.77 2.31 -5.28
N SER A 273 -25.39 2.02 -6.53
CA SER A 273 -24.67 2.99 -7.37
C SER A 273 -25.41 4.34 -7.45
N GLY A 274 -24.65 5.43 -7.32
CA GLY A 274 -25.19 6.79 -7.31
C GLY A 274 -25.78 7.23 -5.98
N ASP A 275 -25.60 6.46 -4.90
CA ASP A 275 -25.93 6.86 -3.54
C ASP A 275 -25.01 7.98 -3.04
N GLY A 276 -23.83 8.15 -3.63
CA GLY A 276 -22.86 9.17 -3.27
C GLY A 276 -21.62 8.56 -2.65
N SER A 277 -20.79 9.41 -2.03
CA SER A 277 -19.50 8.98 -1.47
C SER A 277 -19.55 8.81 0.03
N ASP A 278 -19.72 7.56 0.47
CA ASP A 278 -19.96 7.20 1.85
C ASP A 278 -18.69 6.80 2.60
N VAL A 279 -18.72 7.03 3.91
CA VAL A 279 -17.70 6.60 4.86
C VAL A 279 -18.34 5.68 5.90
N ILE A 280 -17.85 4.44 5.96
CA ILE A 280 -18.21 3.46 6.98
C ILE A 280 -17.17 3.53 8.10
N GLU A 281 -17.62 3.96 9.28
CA GLU A 281 -16.84 4.00 10.52
C GLU A 281 -17.30 2.86 11.44
N ASP A 282 -16.65 1.70 11.29
CA ASP A 282 -16.85 0.61 12.22
C ASP A 282 -16.16 0.92 13.55
N ALA A 283 -16.92 0.97 14.64
CA ALA A 283 -16.45 1.50 15.91
C ALA A 283 -15.82 0.43 16.81
N GLU A 284 -16.12 -0.86 16.59
CA GLU A 284 -15.69 -1.93 17.47
C GLU A 284 -14.58 -2.80 16.89
N ARG A 285 -13.88 -3.48 17.79
CA ARG A 285 -12.63 -4.18 17.51
C ARG A 285 -12.79 -5.67 17.74
N PHE A 286 -13.71 -6.36 17.06
CA PHE A 286 -13.96 -7.79 17.34
C PHE A 286 -14.27 -8.64 16.10
N HIS A 287 -13.26 -9.35 15.58
CA HIS A 287 -13.33 -10.29 14.43
C HIS A 287 -14.26 -11.52 14.60
N SER A 288 -14.96 -11.67 15.74
CA SER A 288 -15.96 -12.74 15.89
C SER A 288 -17.33 -12.34 15.37
N ARG A 289 -17.47 -11.09 14.95
CA ARG A 289 -18.64 -10.53 14.28
C ARG A 289 -18.32 -10.48 12.78
N THR A 290 -19.35 -10.33 11.97
CA THR A 290 -19.21 -10.45 10.52
C THR A 290 -19.95 -9.30 9.90
N ASP A 291 -19.30 -8.15 9.92
CA ASP A 291 -19.78 -6.96 9.27
C ASP A 291 -19.75 -7.18 7.76
N ARG A 292 -20.80 -6.69 7.10
CA ARG A 292 -21.02 -6.97 5.69
C ARG A 292 -21.44 -5.70 4.97
N LEU A 293 -20.68 -5.32 3.96
CA LEU A 293 -21.07 -4.33 2.96
C LEU A 293 -21.65 -5.04 1.74
N VAL A 294 -22.80 -4.57 1.26
CA VAL A 294 -23.47 -5.12 0.08
C VAL A 294 -23.65 -4.04 -0.98
N PHE A 295 -23.08 -4.29 -2.15
CA PHE A 295 -23.39 -3.56 -3.37
C PHE A 295 -24.57 -4.21 -4.07
N THR A 296 -25.68 -3.50 -4.21
CA THR A 296 -26.94 -4.07 -4.75
C THR A 296 -26.93 -4.24 -6.27
N ASP A 297 -26.17 -3.39 -6.98
CA ASP A 297 -26.19 -3.28 -8.45
C ASP A 297 -24.80 -3.27 -9.12
N LEU A 298 -23.72 -3.36 -8.33
CA LEU A 298 -22.35 -3.41 -8.83
C LEU A 298 -21.75 -4.81 -8.77
N THR A 299 -21.04 -5.20 -9.81
CA THR A 299 -20.20 -6.40 -9.85
C THR A 299 -18.75 -6.08 -9.47
N LEU A 300 -18.02 -7.10 -9.02
CA LEU A 300 -16.64 -6.95 -8.54
C LEU A 300 -15.68 -6.33 -9.57
N ASP A 301 -15.90 -6.58 -10.86
CA ASP A 301 -15.08 -6.06 -11.97
C ASP A 301 -15.40 -4.60 -12.33
N GLN A 302 -16.49 -4.03 -11.79
CA GLN A 302 -16.85 -2.62 -11.99
C GLN A 302 -16.18 -1.68 -10.97
N VAL A 303 -15.58 -2.21 -9.90
CA VAL A 303 -14.99 -1.40 -8.83
C VAL A 303 -13.50 -1.69 -8.67
N THR A 304 -12.76 -0.68 -8.22
CA THR A 304 -11.34 -0.80 -7.89
C THR A 304 -11.11 -0.56 -6.40
N PHE A 305 -10.25 -1.36 -5.79
CA PHE A 305 -9.89 -1.26 -4.38
C PHE A 305 -8.55 -0.53 -4.25
N GLY A 306 -8.45 0.35 -3.25
CA GLY A 306 -7.23 1.07 -2.94
C GLY A 306 -7.07 1.28 -1.45
N GLN A 307 -5.90 1.79 -1.07
CA GLN A 307 -5.57 2.15 0.30
C GLN A 307 -5.11 3.60 0.35
N ASN A 308 -5.69 4.38 1.25
CA ASN A 308 -5.27 5.77 1.46
C ASN A 308 -4.21 5.88 2.57
N SER A 309 -3.70 7.10 2.81
CA SER A 309 -2.68 7.35 3.84
C SER A 309 -3.14 7.08 5.28
N SER A 310 -4.45 7.08 5.52
CA SER A 310 -5.06 6.74 6.82
C SER A 310 -5.19 5.23 7.03
N ARG A 311 -4.84 4.43 6.02
CA ARG A 311 -5.00 2.96 5.98
C ARG A 311 -6.46 2.54 5.91
N ASP A 312 -7.29 3.35 5.26
CA ASP A 312 -8.67 3.00 4.95
C ASP A 312 -8.71 2.17 3.66
N LEU A 313 -9.70 1.31 3.54
CA LEU A 313 -10.06 0.69 2.26
C LEU A 313 -10.93 1.68 1.48
N VAL A 314 -10.49 2.08 0.30
CA VAL A 314 -11.23 2.96 -0.60
C VAL A 314 -11.69 2.13 -1.80
N ILE A 315 -13.00 2.00 -1.96
CA ILE A 315 -13.61 1.34 -3.11
C ILE A 315 -14.08 2.45 -4.05
N THR A 316 -13.50 2.51 -5.25
CA THR A 316 -13.87 3.51 -6.27
C THR A 316 -14.80 2.89 -7.31
N LEU A 317 -15.90 3.59 -7.58
CA LEU A 317 -17.00 3.17 -8.45
C LEU A 317 -16.87 3.75 -9.87
N PRO A 318 -17.64 3.25 -10.87
CA PRO A 318 -17.55 3.71 -12.25
C PRO A 318 -17.80 5.22 -12.47
N ASP A 319 -18.59 5.84 -11.62
CA ASP A 319 -18.89 7.28 -11.61
C ASP A 319 -17.87 8.12 -10.83
N ASN A 320 -16.84 7.49 -10.26
CA ASN A 320 -15.84 8.04 -9.34
C ASN A 320 -16.37 8.37 -7.93
N GLU A 321 -17.58 7.95 -7.59
CA GLU A 321 -17.99 7.90 -6.18
C GLU A 321 -17.16 6.86 -5.43
N THR A 322 -17.13 6.98 -4.10
CA THR A 322 -16.33 6.09 -3.26
C THR A 322 -17.10 5.58 -2.07
N VAL A 323 -16.96 4.30 -1.75
CA VAL A 323 -17.26 3.78 -0.41
C VAL A 323 -15.94 3.59 0.32
N THR A 324 -15.76 4.30 1.44
CA THR A 324 -14.54 4.26 2.25
C THR A 324 -14.81 3.53 3.56
N ILE A 325 -14.07 2.46 3.84
CA ILE A 325 -14.12 1.75 5.13
C ILE A 325 -12.94 2.22 5.97
N ALA A 326 -13.23 3.04 6.98
CA ALA A 326 -12.24 3.70 7.80
C ALA A 326 -11.42 2.68 8.62
N GLY A 327 -10.10 2.83 8.62
CA GLY A 327 -9.20 2.03 9.44
C GLY A 327 -9.09 0.55 9.05
N HIS A 328 -9.66 0.12 7.92
CA HIS A 328 -9.69 -1.29 7.49
C HIS A 328 -8.29 -1.95 7.51
N PHE A 329 -7.24 -1.25 7.08
CA PHE A 329 -5.86 -1.77 7.06
C PHE A 329 -4.99 -1.28 8.26
N ALA A 330 -5.60 -0.61 9.25
CA ALA A 330 -4.84 0.03 10.33
C ALA A 330 -4.27 -0.96 11.36
N TYR A 331 -4.96 -2.09 11.58
CA TYR A 331 -4.62 -3.14 12.53
C TYR A 331 -4.47 -4.49 11.81
N GLY A 332 -3.85 -5.48 12.45
CA GLY A 332 -3.78 -6.84 11.91
C GLY A 332 -4.56 -7.82 12.80
N LEU A 333 -4.93 -8.97 12.24
CA LEU A 333 -5.64 -10.11 12.83
C LEU A 333 -5.14 -10.64 14.19
N THR A 334 -4.01 -10.14 14.72
CA THR A 334 -3.49 -10.60 16.02
C THR A 334 -4.26 -9.98 17.19
N GLY A 335 -4.94 -10.82 17.97
CA GLY A 335 -5.48 -10.44 19.28
C GLY A 335 -6.98 -10.15 19.31
N GLY A 336 -7.71 -10.45 18.22
CA GLY A 336 -9.16 -10.31 18.20
C GLY A 336 -9.65 -8.86 18.01
N THR A 337 -8.78 -7.89 17.71
CA THR A 337 -9.12 -6.47 17.53
C THR A 337 -8.79 -5.89 16.16
N GLY A 338 -9.78 -5.73 15.27
CA GLY A 338 -9.64 -5.12 13.94
C GLY A 338 -10.88 -4.29 13.58
N TYR A 339 -10.71 -3.28 12.73
CA TYR A 339 -11.79 -2.47 12.12
C TYR A 339 -12.07 -2.96 10.68
N GLU A 340 -11.80 -4.24 10.46
CA GLU A 340 -11.76 -4.84 9.13
C GLU A 340 -13.18 -5.25 8.75
N MET A 341 -13.76 -4.65 7.71
CA MET A 341 -14.92 -5.25 7.03
C MET A 341 -14.67 -6.74 6.72
N GLU A 342 -15.46 -7.63 7.30
CA GLU A 342 -15.27 -9.07 7.10
C GLU A 342 -15.75 -9.55 5.74
N LEU A 343 -16.86 -9.00 5.25
CA LEU A 343 -17.48 -9.40 3.99
C LEU A 343 -17.82 -8.21 3.10
N ILE A 344 -17.50 -8.32 1.82
CA ILE A 344 -18.06 -7.45 0.78
C ILE A 344 -18.78 -8.32 -0.23
N GLU A 345 -20.09 -8.11 -0.35
CA GLU A 345 -20.98 -8.80 -1.28
C GLU A 345 -21.32 -7.88 -2.46
N PHE A 346 -21.25 -8.44 -3.66
CA PHE A 346 -21.54 -7.78 -4.92
C PHE A 346 -22.78 -8.36 -5.58
N ALA A 347 -23.34 -7.63 -6.53
CA ALA A 347 -24.46 -8.10 -7.35
C ALA A 347 -24.16 -9.50 -7.92
N TYR A 348 -25.22 -10.31 -8.02
CA TYR A 348 -25.16 -11.72 -8.45
C TYR A 348 -24.38 -12.66 -7.51
N GLY A 349 -24.14 -12.26 -6.25
CA GLY A 349 -23.74 -13.16 -5.15
C GLY A 349 -22.24 -13.45 -5.06
N THR A 350 -21.40 -12.60 -5.68
CA THR A 350 -19.94 -12.67 -5.43
C THR A 350 -19.67 -12.10 -4.05
N VAL A 351 -18.99 -12.85 -3.18
CA VAL A 351 -18.65 -12.40 -1.82
C VAL A 351 -17.15 -12.50 -1.64
N LEU A 352 -16.53 -11.43 -1.16
CA LEU A 352 -15.15 -11.39 -0.74
C LEU A 352 -15.06 -11.47 0.78
N ASP A 353 -14.21 -12.37 1.29
CA ASP A 353 -13.75 -12.33 2.68
C ASP A 353 -12.60 -11.32 2.87
N THR A 354 -12.23 -11.04 4.12
CA THR A 354 -11.13 -10.13 4.47
C THR A 354 -9.81 -10.41 3.75
N HIS A 355 -9.48 -11.68 3.50
CA HIS A 355 -8.26 -12.04 2.78
C HIS A 355 -8.39 -11.70 1.29
N GLN A 356 -9.53 -12.01 0.67
CA GLN A 356 -9.80 -11.68 -0.72
C GLN A 356 -9.91 -10.15 -0.94
N ILE A 357 -10.48 -9.41 0.01
CA ILE A 357 -10.52 -7.94 0.00
C ILE A 357 -9.10 -7.37 -0.07
N ARG A 358 -8.20 -7.86 0.79
CA ARG A 358 -6.80 -7.44 0.80
C ARG A 358 -6.06 -7.80 -0.48
N GLN A 359 -6.25 -9.02 -1.00
CA GLN A 359 -5.67 -9.44 -2.27
C GLN A 359 -6.16 -8.59 -3.45
N LYS A 360 -7.46 -8.27 -3.50
CA LYS A 360 -8.05 -7.37 -4.50
C LYS A 360 -7.44 -5.97 -4.40
N SER A 361 -7.27 -5.43 -3.19
CA SER A 361 -6.64 -4.14 -2.95
C SER A 361 -5.21 -4.07 -3.48
N VAL A 362 -4.33 -5.02 -3.13
CA VAL A 362 -2.93 -4.99 -3.60
C VAL A 362 -2.82 -5.23 -5.11
N ALA A 363 -3.74 -6.00 -5.70
CA ALA A 363 -3.78 -6.25 -7.13
C ALA A 363 -4.20 -4.99 -7.91
N ASP A 364 -5.26 -4.32 -7.49
CA ASP A 364 -5.80 -3.13 -8.15
C ASP A 364 -4.86 -1.93 -8.03
N GLN A 365 -4.18 -1.77 -6.88
CA GLN A 365 -3.25 -0.67 -6.63
C GLN A 365 -2.09 -0.60 -7.65
N LYS A 366 -1.68 -1.71 -8.26
CA LYS A 366 -0.56 -1.75 -9.23
C LYS A 366 -0.71 -0.75 -10.36
N VAL A 367 -1.94 -0.52 -10.84
CA VAL A 367 -2.21 0.43 -11.94
C VAL A 367 -1.81 1.87 -11.60
N THR A 368 -1.71 2.18 -10.30
CA THR A 368 -1.27 3.49 -9.81
C THR A 368 0.25 3.66 -9.80
N GLY A 369 1.01 2.57 -10.00
CA GLY A 369 2.46 2.52 -9.87
C GLY A 369 2.96 2.39 -8.43
N ALA A 370 2.06 2.34 -7.45
CA ALA A 370 2.39 2.15 -6.04
C ALA A 370 1.42 1.14 -5.40
N VAL A 371 1.96 0.24 -4.59
CA VAL A 371 1.21 -0.77 -3.84
C VAL A 371 1.57 -0.62 -2.37
N SER A 372 0.58 -0.36 -1.54
CA SER A 372 0.73 -0.39 -0.08
C SER A 372 0.27 -1.75 0.43
N GLY A 373 1.18 -2.44 1.12
CA GLY A 373 0.88 -3.62 1.91
C GLY A 373 0.16 -3.27 3.21
N THR A 374 -0.18 -4.30 3.95
CA THR A 374 -0.83 -4.23 5.25
C THR A 374 0.12 -4.75 6.34
N ARG A 375 -0.41 -5.02 7.54
CA ARG A 375 0.36 -5.63 8.63
C ARG A 375 0.29 -7.15 8.65
N LEU A 376 -0.40 -7.72 7.67
CA LEU A 376 -0.66 -9.15 7.51
C LEU A 376 0.20 -9.70 6.38
N SER A 377 0.13 -11.02 6.19
CA SER A 377 0.77 -11.67 5.05
C SER A 377 0.01 -11.38 3.76
N GLU A 378 0.73 -10.82 2.80
CA GLU A 378 0.34 -10.62 1.42
C GLU A 378 1.08 -11.57 0.49
N ASN A 379 0.45 -11.87 -0.65
CA ASN A 379 1.14 -12.41 -1.80
C ASN A 379 0.94 -11.44 -2.97
N TYR A 380 1.96 -10.64 -3.23
CA TYR A 380 2.03 -9.75 -4.40
C TYR A 380 2.26 -10.63 -5.63
N ILE A 381 1.21 -10.94 -6.38
CA ILE A 381 1.32 -11.77 -7.59
C ILE A 381 1.59 -10.85 -8.78
N HIS A 382 2.69 -11.00 -9.49
CA HIS A 382 3.03 -10.24 -10.70
C HIS A 382 2.96 -11.11 -11.96
N THR A 383 2.38 -10.58 -13.03
CA THR A 383 2.46 -11.14 -14.39
C THR A 383 3.04 -10.07 -15.31
N GLN A 384 3.90 -10.45 -16.27
CA GLN A 384 4.41 -9.49 -17.23
C GLN A 384 3.25 -8.78 -17.97
N GLY A 385 3.26 -7.45 -17.96
CA GLY A 385 2.18 -6.61 -18.47
C GLY A 385 1.39 -5.87 -17.38
N ASP A 386 1.59 -6.23 -16.09
CA ASP A 386 1.03 -5.49 -14.95
C ASP A 386 1.65 -4.08 -14.80
N GLY A 387 2.78 -3.81 -15.46
CA GLY A 387 3.51 -2.55 -15.36
C GLY A 387 4.51 -2.52 -14.19
N SER A 388 5.33 -1.46 -14.16
CA SER A 388 6.28 -1.22 -13.06
C SER A 388 5.59 -0.58 -11.87
N TYR A 389 5.89 -1.05 -10.66
CA TYR A 389 5.33 -0.48 -9.43
C TYR A 389 6.27 -0.62 -8.23
N THR A 390 5.99 0.17 -7.19
CA THR A 390 6.72 0.18 -5.93
C THR A 390 5.85 -0.40 -4.81
N ILE A 391 6.36 -1.39 -4.09
CA ILE A 391 5.74 -2.00 -2.91
C ILE A 391 6.27 -1.28 -1.66
N THR A 392 5.35 -0.72 -0.88
CA THR A 392 5.61 -0.30 0.50
C THR A 392 4.98 -1.33 1.44
N ASP A 393 5.81 -2.20 1.99
CA ASP A 393 5.33 -3.21 2.93
C ASP A 393 5.20 -2.63 4.34
N LEU A 394 4.19 -3.06 5.10
CA LEU A 394 3.90 -2.58 6.46
C LEU A 394 3.89 -3.71 7.51
N GLY A 395 4.48 -4.85 7.15
CA GLY A 395 4.55 -6.07 7.94
C GLY A 395 5.20 -5.90 9.31
N ILE A 396 4.77 -6.75 10.24
CA ILE A 396 5.44 -6.97 11.52
C ILE A 396 5.98 -8.40 11.56
N ASN A 397 7.10 -8.64 12.23
CA ASN A 397 7.94 -9.87 12.20
C ASN A 397 7.24 -11.24 12.41
N SER A 398 5.92 -11.29 12.65
CA SER A 398 5.12 -12.51 12.81
C SER A 398 4.31 -12.90 11.58
N PHE A 399 4.26 -12.04 10.56
CA PHE A 399 3.66 -12.29 9.26
C PHE A 399 4.74 -12.26 8.19
N HIS A 400 4.55 -13.05 7.14
CA HIS A 400 5.51 -13.20 6.06
C HIS A 400 4.85 -12.89 4.73
N ASP A 401 5.45 -11.96 4.00
CA ASP A 401 5.03 -11.47 2.72
C ASP A 401 5.76 -12.22 1.60
N SER A 402 5.06 -12.33 0.47
CA SER A 402 5.61 -12.99 -0.71
C SER A 402 5.37 -12.21 -1.98
N LEU A 403 6.31 -12.29 -2.91
CA LEU A 403 6.17 -11.78 -4.27
C LEU A 403 6.25 -12.97 -5.23
N THR A 404 5.18 -13.22 -5.97
CA THR A 404 5.09 -14.35 -6.91
C THR A 404 5.08 -13.86 -8.34
N PHE A 405 6.08 -14.21 -9.13
CA PHE A 405 6.07 -14.01 -10.58
C PHE A 405 5.43 -15.23 -11.26
N THR A 406 4.37 -15.01 -12.04
CA THR A 406 3.59 -16.10 -12.67
C THR A 406 4.20 -16.59 -13.99
N ASP A 407 5.00 -15.75 -14.65
CA ASP A 407 5.50 -15.96 -16.01
C ASP A 407 6.98 -15.56 -16.20
N VAL A 408 7.72 -15.35 -15.11
CA VAL A 408 9.16 -15.04 -15.13
C VAL A 408 9.93 -16.13 -14.35
N ASN A 409 11.03 -16.63 -14.92
CA ASN A 409 11.95 -17.56 -14.26
C ASN A 409 12.98 -16.79 -13.42
N ALA A 410 13.58 -17.44 -12.42
CA ALA A 410 14.50 -16.76 -11.51
C ALA A 410 15.76 -16.20 -12.20
N GLU A 411 16.28 -16.90 -13.20
CA GLU A 411 17.47 -16.51 -13.98
C GLU A 411 17.23 -15.29 -14.90
N ASP A 412 15.97 -15.03 -15.24
CA ASP A 412 15.57 -13.99 -16.19
C ASP A 412 15.34 -12.63 -15.49
N ALA A 413 15.12 -12.62 -14.19
CA ALA A 413 14.97 -11.41 -13.38
C ALA A 413 16.33 -10.92 -12.86
N LYS A 414 16.58 -9.61 -12.84
CA LYS A 414 17.82 -9.01 -12.33
C LYS A 414 17.59 -8.20 -11.07
N PHE A 415 18.36 -8.50 -10.02
CA PHE A 415 18.19 -7.92 -8.70
C PHE A 415 19.26 -6.86 -8.46
N SER A 416 18.90 -5.80 -7.76
CA SER A 416 19.83 -4.74 -7.37
C SER A 416 19.37 -4.06 -6.10
N LYS A 417 20.32 -3.63 -5.27
CA LYS A 417 20.06 -2.77 -4.13
C LYS A 417 20.19 -1.31 -4.55
N THR A 418 19.32 -0.44 -4.05
CA THR A 418 19.46 1.01 -4.26
C THR A 418 20.23 1.66 -3.12
N ALA A 419 20.66 2.92 -3.32
CA ALA A 419 21.24 3.73 -2.24
C ALA A 419 20.28 3.97 -1.06
N HIS A 420 18.97 3.82 -1.29
CA HIS A 420 17.93 3.97 -0.25
C HIS A 420 17.61 2.63 0.45
N MET A 421 18.40 1.58 0.21
CA MET A 421 18.17 0.23 0.77
C MET A 421 16.95 -0.49 0.20
N ASP A 422 16.45 -0.07 -0.97
CA ASP A 422 15.37 -0.76 -1.67
C ASP A 422 15.90 -1.95 -2.46
N LEU A 423 15.06 -2.98 -2.62
CA LEU A 423 15.27 -4.04 -3.61
C LEU A 423 14.62 -3.62 -4.92
N ARG A 424 15.39 -3.59 -6.01
CA ARG A 424 14.91 -3.37 -7.37
C ARG A 424 15.07 -4.63 -8.20
N ILE A 425 13.96 -5.11 -8.75
CA ILE A 425 13.88 -6.31 -9.60
C ILE A 425 13.49 -5.87 -11.02
N GLU A 426 14.40 -6.05 -11.98
CA GLU A 426 14.16 -5.76 -13.40
C GLU A 426 13.82 -7.05 -14.15
N LEU A 427 12.69 -7.03 -14.86
CA LEU A 427 12.16 -8.16 -15.60
C LEU A 427 12.55 -8.11 -17.08
N PRO A 428 12.48 -9.24 -17.82
CA PRO A 428 12.88 -9.30 -19.24
C PRO A 428 12.17 -8.32 -20.17
N ASN A 429 10.93 -7.94 -19.87
CA ASN A 429 10.14 -6.98 -20.63
C ASN A 429 10.47 -5.51 -20.30
N GLY A 430 11.39 -5.27 -19.36
CA GLY A 430 11.78 -3.94 -18.89
C GLY A 430 10.93 -3.38 -17.75
N GLU A 431 9.96 -4.14 -17.24
CA GLU A 431 9.23 -3.78 -16.01
C GLU A 431 10.17 -3.84 -14.81
N ILE A 432 9.90 -2.98 -13.83
CA ILE A 432 10.71 -2.85 -12.62
C ILE A 432 9.79 -2.90 -11.42
N ILE A 433 10.02 -3.87 -10.54
CA ILE A 433 9.37 -3.95 -9.23
C ILE A 433 10.36 -3.46 -8.18
N THR A 434 9.94 -2.48 -7.39
CA THR A 434 10.77 -1.92 -6.31
C THR A 434 10.13 -2.25 -4.96
N VAL A 435 10.87 -2.82 -4.02
CA VAL A 435 10.43 -3.05 -2.64
C VAL A 435 11.18 -2.09 -1.74
N VAL A 436 10.44 -1.16 -1.13
CA VAL A 436 11.02 -0.08 -0.31
C VAL A 436 11.68 -0.63 0.95
N ASP A 437 12.87 -0.13 1.28
CA ASP A 437 13.58 -0.46 2.54
C ASP A 437 13.84 -1.97 2.76
N HIS A 438 13.77 -2.80 1.71
CA HIS A 438 13.92 -4.26 1.80
C HIS A 438 15.24 -4.71 2.46
N PHE A 439 16.31 -3.91 2.37
CA PHE A 439 17.61 -4.25 2.96
C PHE A 439 17.90 -3.53 4.28
N ARG A 440 16.90 -2.89 4.90
CA ARG A 440 17.06 -2.06 6.11
C ARG A 440 17.05 -2.86 7.42
N ASN A 441 16.65 -4.14 7.38
CA ASN A 441 16.44 -4.94 8.56
C ASN A 441 17.78 -5.28 9.26
N GLY A 442 17.85 -5.05 10.58
CA GLY A 442 19.08 -5.17 11.40
C GLY A 442 19.47 -3.90 12.18
N LEU A 443 18.90 -2.73 11.83
CA LEU A 443 19.31 -1.43 12.41
C LEU A 443 18.65 -1.02 13.72
N SER A 444 17.53 -1.62 14.11
CA SER A 444 16.84 -1.20 15.33
C SER A 444 16.03 -2.34 15.90
N GLY A 445 16.05 -2.51 17.22
CA GLY A 445 15.16 -3.45 17.94
C GLY A 445 13.69 -3.04 17.88
N LEU A 446 13.19 -2.65 16.70
CA LEU A 446 11.82 -2.35 16.37
C LEU A 446 11.24 -3.51 15.55
N ASN A 447 10.01 -3.92 15.87
CA ASN A 447 9.32 -5.09 15.31
C ASN A 447 8.78 -4.88 13.88
N TYR A 448 9.49 -4.16 13.01
CA TYR A 448 9.06 -3.88 11.63
C TYR A 448 9.95 -4.63 10.64
N ALA A 449 9.35 -5.51 9.84
CA ALA A 449 9.99 -6.17 8.70
C ALA A 449 9.41 -5.50 7.46
N TYR A 450 10.20 -4.64 6.81
CA TYR A 450 9.84 -4.05 5.51
C TYR A 450 10.28 -4.98 4.34
N GLU A 451 10.53 -6.26 4.66
CA GLU A 451 11.14 -7.23 3.75
C GLU A 451 10.05 -8.09 3.11
N ILE A 452 10.30 -8.55 1.90
CA ILE A 452 9.55 -9.66 1.31
C ILE A 452 10.30 -10.92 1.68
N GLU A 453 9.73 -11.77 2.55
CA GLU A 453 10.46 -12.94 3.05
C GLU A 453 10.64 -14.03 2.00
N LYS A 454 9.80 -14.02 0.96
CA LYS A 454 9.81 -15.05 -0.07
C LYS A 454 9.51 -14.50 -1.46
N ILE A 455 10.37 -14.78 -2.43
CA ILE A 455 10.06 -14.56 -3.85
C ILE A 455 9.90 -15.91 -4.55
N VAL A 456 8.80 -16.08 -5.28
CA VAL A 456 8.46 -17.30 -6.02
C VAL A 456 8.44 -17.00 -7.52
N PHE A 457 9.08 -17.85 -8.32
CA PHE A 457 9.17 -17.72 -9.77
C PHE A 457 8.36 -18.80 -10.49
N ALA A 458 8.11 -18.59 -11.79
CA ALA A 458 7.31 -19.47 -12.64
C ALA A 458 7.93 -20.87 -12.84
N ASP A 459 9.26 -20.97 -12.75
CA ASP A 459 10.01 -22.23 -12.79
C ASP A 459 9.94 -23.03 -11.49
N GLY A 460 9.29 -22.50 -10.45
CA GLY A 460 9.18 -23.09 -9.12
C GLY A 460 10.36 -22.77 -8.20
N THR A 461 11.31 -21.92 -8.62
CA THR A 461 12.37 -21.41 -7.76
C THR A 461 11.76 -20.53 -6.66
N GLU A 462 12.20 -20.75 -5.43
CA GLU A 462 11.82 -19.94 -4.28
C GLU A 462 13.10 -19.35 -3.65
N LEU A 463 13.12 -18.02 -3.45
CA LEU A 463 14.20 -17.32 -2.79
C LEU A 463 13.73 -16.83 -1.43
N ASN A 464 14.47 -17.16 -0.36
CA ASN A 464 14.28 -16.51 0.94
C ASN A 464 15.08 -15.19 1.02
N THR A 465 14.99 -14.46 2.13
CA THR A 465 15.71 -13.18 2.32
C THR A 465 17.23 -13.28 2.12
N GLN A 466 17.87 -14.39 2.50
CA GLN A 466 19.31 -14.60 2.24
C GLN A 466 19.58 -14.83 0.76
N ASP A 467 18.77 -15.64 0.08
CA ASP A 467 18.92 -15.91 -1.35
C ASP A 467 18.69 -14.64 -2.18
N ILE A 468 17.72 -13.79 -1.78
CA ILE A 468 17.45 -12.49 -2.41
C ILE A 468 18.66 -11.57 -2.31
N ARG A 469 19.28 -11.49 -1.13
CA ARG A 469 20.50 -10.70 -0.88
C ARG A 469 21.67 -11.19 -1.74
N LEU A 470 21.94 -12.50 -1.72
CA LEU A 470 23.02 -13.10 -2.51
C LEU A 470 22.80 -12.90 -4.01
N LYS A 471 21.56 -13.05 -4.49
CA LYS A 471 21.20 -12.79 -5.88
C LYS A 471 21.38 -11.32 -6.26
N SER A 472 20.98 -10.39 -5.40
CA SER A 472 21.20 -8.95 -5.60
C SER A 472 22.68 -8.62 -5.71
N ILE A 473 23.54 -9.23 -4.90
CA ILE A 473 25.01 -9.05 -5.00
C ILE A 473 25.51 -9.60 -6.34
N ALA A 474 25.14 -10.83 -6.69
CA ALA A 474 25.59 -11.49 -7.91
C ALA A 474 25.18 -10.71 -9.18
N ASP A 475 23.93 -10.25 -9.25
CA ASP A 475 23.40 -9.54 -10.41
C ASP A 475 24.00 -8.12 -10.56
N GLN A 476 24.34 -7.47 -9.43
CA GLN A 476 24.99 -6.15 -9.42
C GLN A 476 26.41 -6.19 -9.98
N LYS A 477 27.14 -7.31 -9.88
CA LYS A 477 28.52 -7.43 -10.40
C LYS A 477 28.60 -7.10 -11.89
N ALA A 478 27.62 -7.54 -12.67
CA ALA A 478 27.55 -7.26 -14.10
C ALA A 478 27.39 -5.76 -14.42
N SER A 479 26.96 -4.95 -13.46
CA SER A 479 26.84 -3.49 -13.61
C SER A 479 28.15 -2.74 -13.29
N GLY A 480 29.11 -3.39 -12.64
CA GLY A 480 30.38 -2.81 -12.20
C GLY A 480 30.36 -2.22 -10.79
N ASP A 481 29.19 -2.04 -10.18
CA ASP A 481 29.03 -1.55 -8.81
C ASP A 481 28.16 -2.50 -7.99
N VAL A 482 28.62 -2.86 -6.80
CA VAL A 482 27.96 -3.78 -5.87
C VAL A 482 27.75 -3.05 -4.54
N LEU A 483 26.48 -2.90 -4.14
CA LEU A 483 26.12 -2.40 -2.83
C LEU A 483 25.84 -3.56 -1.88
N GLY A 484 26.62 -3.65 -0.80
CA GLY A 484 26.40 -4.58 0.33
C GLY A 484 25.21 -4.19 1.20
N THR A 485 24.86 -5.03 2.17
CA THR A 485 23.85 -4.72 3.20
C THR A 485 24.49 -4.65 4.58
N GLU A 486 23.69 -4.47 5.64
CA GLU A 486 24.23 -4.38 7.01
C GLU A 486 24.42 -5.74 7.69
N VAL A 487 24.22 -6.84 6.96
CA VAL A 487 24.29 -8.22 7.44
C VAL A 487 25.45 -8.91 6.75
N ALA A 488 26.16 -9.79 7.44
CA ALA A 488 27.30 -10.51 6.87
C ALA A 488 26.97 -11.20 5.53
N GLU A 489 27.78 -10.91 4.51
CA GLU A 489 27.63 -11.40 3.15
C GLU A 489 28.84 -12.14 2.63
N THR A 490 28.64 -12.92 1.56
CA THR A 490 29.73 -13.51 0.79
C THR A 490 29.66 -13.01 -0.64
N TYR A 491 30.66 -12.22 -1.02
CA TYR A 491 30.93 -11.77 -2.38
C TYR A 491 31.73 -12.86 -3.12
N SER A 492 31.04 -13.80 -3.77
CA SER A 492 31.71 -14.89 -4.49
C SER A 492 32.19 -14.46 -5.88
N HIS A 493 33.50 -14.53 -6.15
CA HIS A 493 34.16 -14.13 -7.40
C HIS A 493 34.82 -15.33 -8.09
N SER A 494 34.67 -15.40 -9.40
CA SER A 494 35.44 -16.29 -10.28
C SER A 494 36.24 -15.45 -11.29
N GLN A 495 37.38 -15.95 -11.72
CA GLN A 495 38.16 -15.31 -12.77
C GLN A 495 37.33 -15.23 -14.06
N GLY A 496 37.10 -14.02 -14.58
CA GLY A 496 36.23 -13.78 -15.73
C GLY A 496 34.90 -13.09 -15.40
N ASP A 497 34.57 -12.90 -14.12
CA ASP A 497 33.38 -12.16 -13.68
C ASP A 497 33.47 -10.64 -14.01
N GLY A 498 34.65 -10.16 -14.41
CA GLY A 498 34.92 -8.75 -14.68
C GLY A 498 35.32 -7.95 -13.44
N SER A 499 35.71 -6.69 -13.67
CA SER A 499 36.04 -5.74 -12.60
C SER A 499 34.77 -5.11 -12.02
N TYR A 500 34.74 -4.95 -10.70
CA TYR A 500 33.65 -4.24 -10.02
C TYR A 500 34.12 -3.58 -8.71
N THR A 501 33.27 -2.69 -8.21
CA THR A 501 33.46 -1.95 -6.97
C THR A 501 32.47 -2.42 -5.92
N ILE A 502 32.92 -2.65 -4.69
CA ILE A 502 32.10 -2.97 -3.53
C ILE A 502 32.00 -1.72 -2.66
N THR A 503 30.76 -1.32 -2.35
CA THR A 503 30.46 -0.42 -1.23
C THR A 503 29.72 -1.23 -0.17
N ASP A 504 30.47 -1.70 0.82
CA ASP A 504 29.97 -2.46 1.93
C ASP A 504 29.83 -1.54 3.13
N PHE A 505 28.66 -1.47 3.77
CA PHE A 505 28.43 -0.59 4.91
C PHE A 505 27.75 -1.38 6.01
N SER A 506 28.44 -1.53 7.14
CA SER A 506 27.89 -2.20 8.31
C SER A 506 27.91 -1.29 9.53
N SER A 507 26.77 -1.17 10.21
CA SER A 507 26.68 -0.50 11.51
C SER A 507 27.05 -1.42 12.69
N GLN A 508 27.41 -2.67 12.42
CA GLN A 508 27.64 -3.72 13.41
C GLN A 508 29.04 -4.34 13.27
N THR A 509 29.86 -4.22 14.32
CA THR A 509 31.26 -4.70 14.29
C THR A 509 31.42 -6.22 14.45
N SER A 510 30.32 -7.00 14.46
CA SER A 510 30.33 -8.46 14.59
C SER A 510 29.91 -9.20 13.34
N GLN A 511 29.47 -8.48 12.30
CA GLN A 511 29.24 -9.06 10.98
C GLN A 511 30.62 -9.30 10.33
N ILE A 512 30.72 -10.38 9.54
CA ILE A 512 31.96 -10.74 8.84
C ILE A 512 31.61 -10.81 7.37
N ASP A 513 31.93 -9.74 6.66
CA ASP A 513 31.77 -9.66 5.23
C ASP A 513 32.97 -10.33 4.54
N ARG A 514 32.67 -11.20 3.58
CA ARG A 514 33.63 -12.13 3.00
C ARG A 514 33.71 -11.97 1.49
N LEU A 515 34.89 -11.66 0.96
CA LEU A 515 35.20 -11.85 -0.45
C LEU A 515 35.73 -13.28 -0.67
N GLU A 516 35.08 -14.07 -1.51
CA GLU A 516 35.43 -15.47 -1.76
C GLU A 516 35.81 -15.67 -3.22
N PHE A 517 37.09 -15.93 -3.48
CA PHE A 517 37.58 -16.38 -4.78
C PHE A 517 37.38 -17.88 -4.91
N THR A 518 36.62 -18.30 -5.93
CA THR A 518 36.26 -19.72 -6.11
C THR A 518 37.26 -20.50 -6.95
N ASP A 519 38.06 -19.82 -7.77
CA ASP A 519 39.02 -20.39 -8.72
C ASP A 519 40.35 -19.61 -8.81
N VAL A 520 40.63 -18.73 -7.85
CA VAL A 520 41.87 -17.94 -7.76
C VAL A 520 42.60 -18.23 -6.46
N ASP A 521 43.90 -18.51 -6.56
CA ASP A 521 44.77 -18.75 -5.41
C ASP A 521 45.35 -17.44 -4.85
N ALA A 522 45.70 -17.43 -3.56
CA ALA A 522 46.15 -16.20 -2.89
C ALA A 522 47.44 -15.60 -3.46
N ALA A 523 48.28 -16.44 -4.09
CA ALA A 523 49.53 -16.02 -4.73
C ALA A 523 49.33 -15.36 -6.10
N ASP A 524 48.16 -15.56 -6.74
CA ASP A 524 47.86 -15.09 -8.09
C ASP A 524 47.12 -13.73 -8.13
N VAL A 525 47.05 -13.07 -6.98
CA VAL A 525 46.40 -11.76 -6.79
C VAL A 525 47.34 -10.77 -6.14
N LEU A 526 47.24 -9.51 -6.59
CA LEU A 526 47.95 -8.37 -6.03
C LEU A 526 46.99 -7.47 -5.27
N PHE A 527 47.35 -7.12 -4.04
CA PHE A 527 46.61 -6.20 -3.20
C PHE A 527 47.28 -4.83 -3.23
N SER A 528 46.50 -3.76 -3.30
CA SER A 528 47.01 -2.39 -3.24
C SER A 528 46.00 -1.46 -2.58
N LYS A 529 46.46 -0.27 -2.18
CA LYS A 529 45.63 0.78 -1.59
C LYS A 529 45.83 2.09 -2.34
N ASN A 530 44.74 2.80 -2.63
CA ASN A 530 44.81 4.10 -3.32
C ASN A 530 44.85 5.29 -2.33
N SER A 531 44.85 6.52 -2.87
CA SER A 531 44.84 7.76 -2.06
C SER A 531 43.57 7.93 -1.22
N ASP A 532 42.47 7.36 -1.70
CA ASP A 532 41.12 7.49 -1.15
C ASP A 532 40.86 6.46 -0.04
N LYS A 533 41.85 5.58 0.24
CA LYS A 533 41.80 4.51 1.25
C LYS A 533 40.97 3.29 0.84
N ASP A 534 40.76 3.12 -0.45
CA ASP A 534 40.14 1.91 -1.00
C ASP A 534 41.15 0.77 -1.06
N LEU A 535 40.65 -0.46 -0.87
CA LEU A 535 41.39 -1.69 -1.17
C LEU A 535 41.18 -2.05 -2.64
N ILE A 536 42.25 -2.35 -3.38
CA ILE A 536 42.18 -2.79 -4.78
C ILE A 536 42.88 -4.14 -4.89
N ILE A 537 42.14 -5.17 -5.27
CA ILE A 537 42.63 -6.53 -5.53
C ILE A 537 42.67 -6.73 -7.04
N THR A 538 43.86 -7.00 -7.60
CA THR A 538 44.09 -7.19 -9.03
C THR A 538 44.42 -8.64 -9.32
N LEU A 539 43.68 -9.27 -10.22
CA LEU A 539 43.90 -10.66 -10.65
C LEU A 539 44.91 -10.72 -11.81
N ALA A 540 45.49 -11.89 -12.05
CA ALA A 540 46.46 -12.11 -13.13
C ALA A 540 45.94 -11.76 -14.55
N ASN A 541 44.62 -11.80 -14.78
CA ASN A 541 44.01 -11.37 -16.05
C ASN A 541 43.77 -9.85 -16.16
N GLY A 542 44.08 -9.09 -15.10
CA GLY A 542 43.88 -7.64 -15.02
C GLY A 542 42.50 -7.20 -14.51
N GLU A 543 41.63 -8.14 -14.10
CA GLU A 543 40.39 -7.79 -13.39
C GLU A 543 40.72 -7.19 -12.03
N THR A 544 39.88 -6.26 -11.58
CA THR A 544 40.07 -5.51 -10.34
C THR A 544 38.81 -5.52 -9.51
N ILE A 545 38.93 -5.90 -8.24
CA ILE A 545 37.89 -5.73 -7.23
C ILE A 545 38.32 -4.58 -6.33
N THR A 546 37.53 -3.50 -6.32
CA THR A 546 37.79 -2.33 -5.47
C THR A 546 36.82 -2.34 -4.30
N VAL A 547 37.28 -2.23 -3.06
CA VAL A 547 36.43 -2.04 -1.87
C VAL A 547 36.62 -0.62 -1.37
N ILE A 548 35.54 0.18 -1.44
CA ILE A 548 35.57 1.59 -1.07
C ILE A 548 35.82 1.76 0.43
N ASP A 549 36.66 2.72 0.81
CA ASP A 549 36.89 3.14 2.20
C ASP A 549 37.40 2.03 3.17
N HIS A 550 37.88 0.89 2.66
CA HIS A 550 38.33 -0.26 3.46
C HIS A 550 39.37 0.10 4.54
N PHE A 551 40.25 1.08 4.25
CA PHE A 551 41.31 1.54 5.16
C PHE A 551 41.01 2.87 5.87
N LEU A 552 39.76 3.36 5.86
CA LEU A 552 39.41 4.65 6.45
C LEU A 552 39.46 4.62 7.99
N ALA A 553 40.48 5.27 8.58
CA ALA A 553 40.74 5.30 10.02
C ALA A 553 39.77 6.21 10.81
N ASN A 554 38.49 5.85 10.92
CA ASN A 554 37.59 6.44 11.93
C ASN A 554 36.34 5.58 12.23
N HIS A 555 36.50 4.26 12.27
CA HIS A 555 35.48 3.38 12.80
C HIS A 555 35.42 3.56 14.31
N THR A 556 34.58 4.47 14.81
CA THR A 556 34.34 4.74 16.25
C THR A 556 33.67 3.56 16.98
N GLY A 557 33.91 2.32 16.53
CA GLY A 557 33.26 1.09 16.98
C GLY A 557 31.81 0.96 16.55
N ARG A 558 31.35 1.74 15.56
CA ARG A 558 29.92 1.86 15.22
C ARG A 558 29.58 1.74 13.73
N PHE A 559 30.55 1.89 12.83
CA PHE A 559 30.35 1.77 11.38
C PHE A 559 31.64 1.23 10.74
N SER A 560 31.55 0.25 9.85
CA SER A 560 32.62 -0.39 9.08
C SER A 560 32.31 -0.33 7.58
N TYR A 561 33.36 -0.17 6.76
CA TYR A 561 33.30 -0.33 5.30
C TYR A 561 34.22 -1.46 4.82
N GLN A 562 34.62 -2.32 5.76
CA GLN A 562 35.69 -3.27 5.56
C GLN A 562 35.10 -4.60 5.10
N ILE A 563 35.82 -5.29 4.22
CA ILE A 563 35.67 -6.73 4.06
C ILE A 563 36.56 -7.36 5.12
N GLU A 564 35.95 -8.03 6.11
CA GLU A 564 36.67 -8.64 7.22
C GLU A 564 37.47 -9.88 6.82
N GLN A 565 37.09 -10.53 5.72
CA GLN A 565 37.72 -11.77 5.30
C GLN A 565 37.85 -11.89 3.77
N VAL A 566 39.02 -12.31 3.29
CA VAL A 566 39.21 -12.79 1.92
C VAL A 566 39.57 -14.27 1.93
N THR A 567 38.87 -15.08 1.13
CA THR A 567 39.09 -16.53 1.00
C THR A 567 39.43 -16.90 -0.44
N PHE A 568 40.29 -17.90 -0.61
CA PHE A 568 40.86 -18.31 -1.91
C PHE A 568 40.63 -19.80 -2.21
N SER A 569 40.79 -20.20 -3.47
CA SER A 569 40.58 -21.60 -3.91
C SER A 569 41.58 -22.59 -3.34
N ASP A 570 42.79 -22.14 -2.99
CA ASP A 570 43.82 -22.92 -2.29
C ASP A 570 43.52 -23.14 -0.79
N GLY A 571 42.42 -22.57 -0.29
CA GLY A 571 42.02 -22.62 1.12
C GLY A 571 42.68 -21.56 2.00
N THR A 572 43.46 -20.64 1.43
CA THR A 572 44.00 -19.50 2.15
C THR A 572 42.87 -18.58 2.62
N VAL A 573 43.00 -18.07 3.84
CA VAL A 573 42.05 -17.14 4.46
C VAL A 573 42.84 -15.97 5.03
N LEU A 574 42.54 -14.76 4.56
CA LEU A 574 43.07 -13.51 5.08
C LEU A 574 42.01 -12.82 5.92
N ASP A 575 42.36 -12.46 7.15
CA ASP A 575 41.59 -11.55 7.99
C ASP A 575 42.00 -10.10 7.74
N LEU A 576 41.36 -9.14 8.40
CA LEU A 576 41.67 -7.70 8.27
C LEU A 576 43.17 -7.37 8.37
N GLN A 577 43.88 -7.98 9.33
CA GLN A 577 45.30 -7.71 9.51
C GLN A 577 46.10 -8.27 8.34
N ARG A 578 45.82 -9.52 7.95
CA ARG A 578 46.51 -10.18 6.83
C ARG A 578 46.23 -9.54 5.47
N ILE A 579 45.07 -8.91 5.31
CA ILE A 579 44.76 -8.09 4.13
C ILE A 579 45.67 -6.86 4.08
N ALA A 580 45.85 -6.18 5.21
CA ALA A 580 46.77 -5.03 5.31
C ALA A 580 48.22 -5.45 5.06
N ASP A 581 48.68 -6.52 5.70
CA ASP A 581 50.03 -7.07 5.50
C ASP A 581 50.29 -7.43 4.02
N LYS A 582 49.29 -7.98 3.33
CA LYS A 582 49.39 -8.34 1.90
C LYS A 582 49.41 -7.10 0.99
N VAL A 583 48.66 -6.04 1.31
CA VAL A 583 48.75 -4.75 0.58
C VAL A 583 50.17 -4.20 0.64
N ASP A 584 50.77 -4.21 1.83
CA ASP A 584 52.12 -3.71 2.00
C ASP A 584 53.10 -4.61 1.22
N ALA A 585 53.05 -5.93 1.38
CA ALA A 585 53.91 -6.87 0.64
C ALA A 585 53.82 -6.74 -0.89
N ASP A 586 52.61 -6.63 -1.46
CA ASP A 586 52.40 -6.59 -2.92
C ASP A 586 52.78 -5.22 -3.53
N LEU A 587 52.65 -4.11 -2.77
CA LEU A 587 53.18 -2.81 -3.15
C LEU A 587 54.70 -2.90 -3.45
N PHE A 588 55.41 -3.75 -2.72
CA PHE A 588 56.85 -3.97 -2.89
C PHE A 588 57.18 -4.94 -4.02
N ALA A 589 56.32 -5.92 -4.35
CA ALA A 589 56.55 -6.87 -5.45
C ALA A 589 56.23 -6.32 -6.87
N GLY A 590 55.37 -5.31 -6.97
CA GLY A 590 54.80 -4.81 -8.24
C GLY A 590 55.61 -3.78 -9.04
N GLY A 591 56.86 -3.50 -8.69
CA GLY A 591 57.68 -2.54 -9.43
C GLY A 591 57.28 -1.07 -9.24
N GLY A 592 56.84 -0.71 -8.02
CA GLY A 592 56.93 0.67 -7.55
C GLY A 592 58.37 1.14 -7.74
N THR A 593 58.55 2.13 -8.61
CA THR A 593 59.84 2.51 -9.20
C THR A 593 60.96 2.64 -8.17
N SER A 594 61.90 1.69 -8.25
CA SER A 594 63.35 1.88 -8.21
C SER A 594 63.86 2.97 -7.26
N GLY A 595 64.31 2.49 -6.11
CA GLY A 595 65.75 2.46 -5.95
C GLY A 595 66.15 2.85 -4.56
N GLY A 596 66.53 1.87 -3.75
CA GLY A 596 67.39 2.14 -2.62
C GLY A 596 66.92 3.28 -1.71
N GLN A 597 65.60 3.49 -1.57
CA GLN A 597 65.06 4.59 -0.78
C GLN A 597 64.93 4.14 0.66
N ASP A 598 65.38 5.00 1.56
CA ASP A 598 65.32 4.74 2.99
C ASP A 598 63.85 4.57 3.44
N GLN A 599 63.60 3.55 4.25
CA GLN A 599 62.32 3.15 4.81
C GLN A 599 62.25 3.63 6.27
N THR A 600 61.09 4.09 6.70
CA THR A 600 60.83 4.47 8.10
C THR A 600 59.60 3.71 8.58
N GLY A 601 59.77 2.91 9.62
CA GLY A 601 58.72 2.10 10.25
C GLY A 601 57.69 2.94 11.01
N THR A 602 56.69 2.25 11.55
CA THR A 602 55.69 2.81 12.46
C THR A 602 56.01 2.43 13.91
N PRO A 603 55.28 2.96 14.91
CA PRO A 603 55.43 2.47 16.29
C PRO A 603 54.89 1.05 16.55
N GLY A 604 54.26 0.41 15.55
CA GLY A 604 53.70 -0.94 15.60
C GLY A 604 54.58 -1.97 14.87
N ALA A 605 54.09 -3.21 14.74
CA ALA A 605 54.85 -4.28 14.09
C ALA A 605 54.81 -4.11 12.56
N ASP A 606 55.98 -3.94 11.97
CA ASP A 606 56.17 -3.71 10.55
C ASP A 606 56.77 -4.93 9.85
N ASN A 607 56.33 -5.19 8.62
CA ASN A 607 56.86 -6.25 7.77
C ASN A 607 57.47 -5.64 6.50
N TYR A 608 58.77 -5.82 6.33
CA TYR A 608 59.55 -5.41 5.17
C TYR A 608 59.80 -6.60 4.25
N ALA A 609 59.84 -6.37 2.94
CA ALA A 609 60.18 -7.38 1.94
C ALA A 609 61.31 -6.90 1.02
N HIS A 610 62.15 -7.82 0.57
CA HIS A 610 63.27 -7.56 -0.34
C HIS A 610 63.38 -8.66 -1.40
N VAL A 611 63.62 -8.24 -2.64
CA VAL A 611 63.96 -9.06 -3.80
C VAL A 611 65.32 -8.64 -4.36
N LEU A 612 66.14 -9.58 -4.80
CA LEU A 612 67.44 -9.29 -5.41
C LEU A 612 67.27 -8.39 -6.64
N GLY A 613 67.85 -7.19 -6.60
CA GLY A 613 67.70 -6.17 -7.64
C GLY A 613 66.93 -4.92 -7.21
N ASP A 614 66.41 -4.87 -5.98
CA ASP A 614 65.70 -3.69 -5.43
C ASP A 614 66.61 -2.48 -5.15
N GLY A 615 67.93 -2.69 -5.20
CA GLY A 615 68.95 -1.70 -4.87
C GLY A 615 69.22 -1.58 -3.37
N SER A 616 70.24 -0.81 -3.01
CA SER A 616 70.65 -0.61 -1.61
C SER A 616 69.84 0.47 -0.89
N TYR A 617 69.25 0.19 0.27
CA TYR A 617 68.49 1.16 1.09
C TYR A 617 68.75 1.00 2.59
N THR A 618 68.25 1.96 3.35
CA THR A 618 68.23 1.94 4.82
C THR A 618 66.81 1.67 5.33
N ILE A 619 66.66 1.02 6.48
CA ILE A 619 65.44 0.89 7.27
C ILE A 619 65.71 1.63 8.59
N THR A 620 64.78 2.49 8.98
CA THR A 620 64.76 3.18 10.27
C THR A 620 63.53 2.68 11.02
N ASP A 621 63.76 1.93 12.08
CA ASP A 621 62.69 1.45 12.94
C ASP A 621 62.25 2.55 13.92
N GLU A 622 60.93 2.80 14.04
CA GLU A 622 60.35 3.77 14.99
C GLU A 622 59.58 3.11 16.14
N SER A 623 59.80 1.81 16.37
CA SER A 623 59.19 1.07 17.47
C SER A 623 59.52 1.71 18.82
N SER A 624 58.49 1.73 19.68
CA SER A 624 58.57 2.28 21.03
C SER A 624 58.48 1.20 22.11
N SER A 625 58.43 -0.07 21.71
CA SER A 625 58.28 -1.23 22.60
C SER A 625 59.11 -2.43 22.16
N PRO A 626 59.88 -3.07 23.05
CA PRO A 626 60.72 -4.24 22.76
C PRO A 626 59.91 -5.56 22.64
N SER A 627 58.59 -5.44 22.45
CA SER A 627 57.65 -6.57 22.30
C SER A 627 56.90 -6.52 20.97
N THR A 628 57.13 -5.47 20.21
CA THR A 628 56.75 -5.38 18.81
C THR A 628 57.69 -6.31 18.04
N ILE A 629 57.19 -6.97 17.00
CA ILE A 629 58.01 -7.90 16.20
C ILE A 629 58.04 -7.35 14.79
N ASP A 630 59.15 -6.72 14.45
CA ASP A 630 59.45 -6.20 13.14
C ASP A 630 60.19 -7.28 12.33
N ARG A 631 59.80 -7.45 11.07
CA ARG A 631 60.33 -8.53 10.22
C ARG A 631 60.79 -8.03 8.86
N LEU A 632 62.01 -8.37 8.47
CA LEU A 632 62.51 -8.24 7.11
C LEU A 632 62.50 -9.62 6.42
N THR A 633 61.84 -9.73 5.27
CA THR A 633 61.75 -10.98 4.49
C THR A 633 62.45 -10.84 3.15
N PHE A 634 63.48 -11.64 2.92
CA PHE A 634 64.08 -11.85 1.61
C PHE A 634 63.30 -12.92 0.84
N LEU A 635 62.66 -12.52 -0.26
CA LEU A 635 61.72 -13.38 -0.99
C LEU A 635 62.39 -14.33 -1.98
N ASP A 636 63.59 -14.00 -2.48
CA ASP A 636 64.26 -14.74 -3.56
C ASP A 636 65.73 -15.10 -3.27
N VAL A 637 66.24 -14.81 -2.08
CA VAL A 637 67.59 -15.20 -1.63
C VAL A 637 67.55 -16.03 -0.34
N THR A 638 68.53 -16.93 -0.19
CA THR A 638 68.68 -17.77 1.00
C THR A 638 69.61 -17.13 2.03
N ALA A 639 69.56 -17.60 3.28
CA ALA A 639 70.45 -17.11 4.33
C ALA A 639 71.94 -17.28 4.00
N THR A 640 72.30 -18.20 3.09
CA THR A 640 73.68 -18.41 2.63
C THR A 640 74.11 -17.47 1.50
N ASP A 641 73.17 -16.74 0.89
CA ASP A 641 73.42 -15.82 -0.23
C ASP A 641 73.69 -14.37 0.21
N VAL A 642 73.61 -14.11 1.52
CA VAL A 642 73.82 -12.79 2.11
C VAL A 642 74.97 -12.80 3.12
N ALA A 643 75.58 -11.64 3.33
CA ALA A 643 76.59 -11.41 4.35
C ALA A 643 76.13 -10.31 5.30
N PHE A 644 76.27 -10.54 6.61
CA PHE A 644 75.95 -9.56 7.65
C PHE A 644 77.24 -8.84 8.08
N ASP A 645 77.15 -7.53 8.28
CA ASP A 645 78.22 -6.69 8.84
C ASP A 645 77.63 -5.64 9.79
N GLN A 646 78.44 -5.14 10.72
CA GLN A 646 78.09 -4.01 11.58
C GLN A 646 78.95 -2.82 11.18
N ASN A 647 78.31 -1.73 10.75
CA ASN A 647 79.06 -0.53 10.36
C ASN A 647 79.56 0.25 11.59
N ALA A 648 80.43 1.25 11.37
CA ALA A 648 80.98 2.08 12.46
C ALA A 648 79.94 2.95 13.20
N GLY A 649 78.74 3.09 12.65
CA GLY A 649 77.60 3.79 13.24
C GLY A 649 76.76 2.93 14.18
N GLY A 650 76.92 1.60 14.14
CA GLY A 650 76.09 0.67 14.92
C GLY A 650 74.87 0.14 14.16
N ASP A 651 74.84 0.30 12.84
CA ASP A 651 73.77 -0.23 11.98
C ASP A 651 74.10 -1.66 11.53
N LEU A 652 73.06 -2.47 11.31
CA LEU A 652 73.18 -3.76 10.65
C LEU A 652 73.20 -3.57 9.14
N VAL A 653 74.23 -4.08 8.46
CA VAL A 653 74.35 -4.04 6.99
C VAL A 653 74.28 -5.45 6.44
N ILE A 654 73.26 -5.73 5.63
CA ILE A 654 73.04 -7.02 4.97
C ILE A 654 73.43 -6.85 3.51
N THR A 655 74.52 -7.48 3.08
CA THR A 655 75.03 -7.41 1.71
C THR A 655 74.60 -8.63 0.91
N LEU A 656 73.96 -8.41 -0.23
CA LEU A 656 73.51 -9.47 -1.14
C LEU A 656 74.59 -9.83 -2.17
N SER A 657 74.40 -10.97 -2.84
CA SER A 657 75.35 -11.53 -3.82
C SER A 657 75.67 -10.60 -5.00
N ASN A 658 74.78 -9.68 -5.35
CA ASN A 658 74.97 -8.66 -6.40
C ASN A 658 75.64 -7.37 -5.91
N GLY A 659 75.94 -7.26 -4.61
CA GLY A 659 76.56 -6.09 -3.97
C GLY A 659 75.57 -5.05 -3.45
N GLU A 660 74.25 -5.31 -3.54
CA GLU A 660 73.23 -4.47 -2.88
C GLU A 660 73.27 -4.65 -1.37
N THR A 661 72.79 -3.65 -0.64
CA THR A 661 72.83 -3.63 0.82
C THR A 661 71.52 -3.17 1.41
N VAL A 662 70.96 -3.93 2.33
CA VAL A 662 69.88 -3.46 3.22
C VAL A 662 70.51 -3.08 4.56
N THR A 663 70.40 -1.81 4.94
CA THR A 663 70.96 -1.29 6.19
C THR A 663 69.84 -1.07 7.19
N ILE A 664 69.95 -1.54 8.43
CA ILE A 664 68.97 -1.30 9.50
C ILE A 664 69.63 -0.39 10.53
N THR A 665 69.11 0.83 10.64
CA THR A 665 69.68 1.91 11.46
C THR A 665 69.57 1.58 12.94
N ASP A 666 70.61 1.85 13.72
CA ASP A 666 70.60 1.71 15.18
C ASP A 666 70.22 0.31 15.69
N HIS A 667 70.28 -0.72 14.83
CA HIS A 667 69.89 -2.11 15.13
C HIS A 667 70.58 -2.65 16.41
N PHE A 668 71.82 -2.22 16.67
CA PHE A 668 72.57 -2.66 17.85
C PHE A 668 72.55 -1.64 19.01
N ALA A 669 71.83 -0.53 18.88
CA ALA A 669 71.80 0.54 19.88
C ALA A 669 70.81 0.27 21.02
N SER A 670 69.67 -0.38 20.73
CA SER A 670 68.64 -0.76 21.71
C SER A 670 67.77 -1.88 21.18
N THR A 671 67.12 -2.64 22.08
CA THR A 671 66.10 -3.64 21.75
C THR A 671 64.74 -3.01 21.33
N HIS A 672 64.76 -1.76 20.87
CA HIS A 672 63.57 -1.05 20.34
C HIS A 672 63.77 -0.69 18.87
N TYR A 673 64.98 -0.90 18.35
CA TYR A 673 65.40 -0.52 17.00
C TYR A 673 66.00 -1.72 16.26
N ASP A 674 66.08 -2.88 16.94
CA ASP A 674 66.48 -4.13 16.32
C ASP A 674 65.35 -4.68 15.46
N MET A 675 65.74 -5.33 14.37
CA MET A 675 64.83 -6.12 13.56
C MET A 675 64.69 -7.47 14.26
N GLU A 676 63.53 -7.77 14.83
CA GLU A 676 63.32 -9.00 15.61
C GLU A 676 63.43 -10.26 14.75
N GLU A 677 63.08 -10.18 13.46
CA GLU A 677 63.15 -11.33 12.56
C GLU A 677 63.67 -10.97 11.16
N ILE A 678 64.69 -11.71 10.70
CA ILE A 678 65.13 -11.69 9.30
C ILE A 678 64.86 -13.05 8.67
N ALA A 679 63.88 -13.12 7.78
CA ALA A 679 63.43 -14.34 7.12
C ALA A 679 63.95 -14.44 5.69
N PHE A 680 64.17 -15.66 5.21
CA PHE A 680 64.72 -15.97 3.88
C PHE A 680 63.81 -16.90 3.07
N ALA A 681 64.04 -16.95 1.76
CA ALA A 681 63.26 -17.74 0.81
C ALA A 681 63.26 -19.26 1.09
N ASP A 682 64.28 -19.76 1.79
CA ASP A 682 64.39 -21.17 2.20
C ASP A 682 63.71 -21.49 3.54
N GLY A 683 63.03 -20.51 4.14
CA GLY A 683 62.34 -20.63 5.42
C GLY A 683 63.25 -20.46 6.65
N THR A 684 64.54 -20.13 6.44
CA THR A 684 65.44 -19.75 7.55
C THR A 684 64.99 -18.41 8.14
N VAL A 685 65.01 -18.28 9.46
CA VAL A 685 64.73 -17.04 10.19
C VAL A 685 65.86 -16.80 11.19
N TYR A 686 66.42 -15.59 11.19
CA TYR A 686 67.39 -15.14 12.17
C TYR A 686 66.78 -14.14 13.15
N THR A 687 67.07 -14.34 14.43
CA THR A 687 66.79 -13.40 15.53
C THR A 687 67.97 -12.45 15.74
N PRO A 688 67.81 -11.36 16.53
CA PRO A 688 68.94 -10.48 16.89
C PRO A 688 70.14 -11.23 17.48
N ASP A 689 69.89 -12.26 18.29
CA ASP A 689 70.94 -13.12 18.87
C ASP A 689 71.66 -13.96 17.79
N ASP A 690 70.93 -14.45 16.77
CA ASP A 690 71.54 -15.17 15.66
C ASP A 690 72.42 -14.25 14.81
N ILE A 691 71.90 -13.06 14.50
CA ILE A 691 72.60 -12.02 13.75
C ILE A 691 73.90 -11.65 14.48
N LEU A 692 73.85 -11.40 15.80
CA LEU A 692 75.03 -11.07 16.62
C LEU A 692 76.11 -12.17 16.61
N ASN A 693 75.75 -13.43 16.37
CA ASN A 693 76.71 -14.53 16.27
C ASN A 693 77.33 -14.69 14.87
N LEU A 694 76.77 -14.04 13.85
CA LEU A 694 77.20 -14.13 12.45
C LEU A 694 78.21 -13.03 12.05
N ILE A 695 78.37 -12.00 12.88
CA ILE A 695 79.27 -10.84 12.73
C ILE A 695 80.39 -10.92 13.76
#